data_AF-A0A6A4ZPV4-F1
#
_entry.id   AF-A0A6A4ZPV4-F1
#
_cell.length_a   1.000
_cell.length_b   1.000
_cell.length_c   1.000
_cell.angle_alpha   90.00
_cell.angle_beta   90.00
_cell.angle_gamma   90.00
#
_symmetry.space_group_name_H-M   'P 1'
#
loop_
_entity.id
_entity.type
_entity.pdbx_description
1 polymer ?
#
loop_
_entity_poly.entity_id
_entity_poly.type
_entity_poly.pdbx_seq_one_letter_code
_entity_poly.pdbx_strand_id
1 'polypeptide(L)'
;PTPAPDQKQCAPVQEDTDYIGYDLGEPLALDTIDLCCTACSNTRGCVVFVWVMRDVGTCILKSFKGQSSSYPGARASYLIVPTPAPTPSACPVVEKDVDYAGNDIMAVGDRSRYEDCCTDCQNTPGCALYVWSPDSRTCYLKYKKGDKGAARGAVAGFLPVGGSTTPLTAVQSGSFGTFPFPTTAFNYIKGAQWIDQETMQVVKSQVETFVAESLAHDFSHGASAIPIFTLESVLSLDVYINTTSIGECASVTATYKHNFFTYDPTNQYCMVLVNTPDSTLAMMTASGQAMVYPQSLDDPFKSGSVSNVATNDACVAACQAKGNCAGVVYAGKTCTFYQPKASSFGGIAAGWVNKPVVNVDTGAVQYSSMALAALPKAYVKEMVPGIASTKDCAVAASQKKFTLFGYNQKTKVCNFYQPVTSTKALSLVNTPLVPVALSGSFGSDVAVKALAATSASDCYKLCIPSQNNCFGSVFDSAAKSCATYQAGFDAASTLGWVILKTLPDTMSTVNQVDFYITAHQDDHELFMSAPIYNSVKTQSTKSVFVYLSAGDAGQTDGWWRARETGTIEATKTWINLFGLYAPTQRTETVLVKGHNIQKVSVGNVMHYFIRLTEDSFGQVLSNQKRAPIDQPKEFYANSQALKDVVKAIIVAEATKIQKVTASYSKYLDDEGIDHYLHVGAGKMTAELLNADPLFKNCVSHQPYYGYQKWLDAVNMQDMELWAQRAVWANVGVGIMSQYPRNVWSEHSPALGRTYTSTAITKTTPCNF
;
A
#
# COMPACT_ATOMS: atom_id res chain seq x y z
N PRO A 1 21.73 -2.35 -50.62
CA PRO A 1 23.08 -2.94 -50.78
C PRO A 1 23.18 -4.26 -49.99
N THR A 2 23.07 -5.37 -50.70
CA THR A 2 23.31 -6.71 -50.15
C THR A 2 24.79 -6.82 -49.74
N PRO A 3 25.14 -7.30 -48.53
CA PRO A 3 26.55 -7.46 -48.16
C PRO A 3 27.21 -8.46 -49.10
N ALA A 4 28.39 -8.12 -49.62
CA ALA A 4 29.22 -9.02 -50.40
C ALA A 4 29.56 -10.28 -49.57
N PRO A 5 29.65 -11.49 -50.17
CA PRO A 5 30.02 -12.67 -49.42
C PRO A 5 31.47 -12.54 -48.92
N ASP A 6 31.65 -12.63 -47.60
CA ASP A 6 32.96 -12.70 -46.94
C ASP A 6 33.80 -13.80 -47.60
N GLN A 7 34.83 -13.41 -48.35
CA GLN A 7 35.79 -14.34 -48.91
C GLN A 7 36.59 -14.96 -47.76
N LYS A 8 36.26 -16.21 -47.39
CA LYS A 8 37.09 -17.02 -46.49
C LYS A 8 38.48 -17.15 -47.10
N GLN A 9 39.49 -16.58 -46.44
CA GLN A 9 40.89 -16.69 -46.86
C GLN A 9 41.52 -17.95 -46.27
N CYS A 10 42.34 -18.65 -47.04
CA CYS A 10 43.16 -19.73 -46.53
C CYS A 10 44.44 -19.19 -45.90
N ALA A 11 44.92 -19.87 -44.86
CA ALA A 11 46.20 -19.59 -44.24
C ALA A 11 47.38 -19.82 -45.22
N PRO A 12 48.58 -19.31 -44.91
CA PRO A 12 49.77 -19.62 -45.68
C PRO A 12 49.99 -21.14 -45.82
N VAL A 13 50.44 -21.58 -46.99
CA VAL A 13 50.67 -22.98 -47.31
C VAL A 13 51.81 -23.55 -46.45
N GLN A 14 51.57 -24.74 -45.92
CA GLN A 14 52.53 -25.55 -45.20
C GLN A 14 53.09 -26.61 -46.14
N GLU A 15 54.33 -26.43 -46.56
CA GLU A 15 55.03 -27.37 -47.44
C GLU A 15 55.41 -28.67 -46.69
N ASP A 16 55.57 -29.76 -47.43
CA ASP A 16 55.87 -31.12 -46.96
C ASP A 16 55.02 -31.60 -45.76
N THR A 17 53.75 -31.19 -45.74
CA THR A 17 52.82 -31.40 -44.62
C THR A 17 51.55 -32.11 -45.06
N ASP A 18 51.23 -33.21 -44.37
CA ASP A 18 49.93 -33.86 -44.41
C ASP A 18 49.21 -33.75 -43.06
N TYR A 19 47.89 -33.84 -43.08
CA TYR A 19 47.04 -33.92 -41.89
C TYR A 19 46.33 -35.26 -41.88
N ILE A 20 46.65 -36.10 -40.89
CA ILE A 20 46.19 -37.49 -40.84
C ILE A 20 44.67 -37.53 -40.56
N GLY A 21 43.93 -38.24 -41.41
CA GLY A 21 42.51 -38.55 -41.26
C GLY A 21 41.55 -37.39 -41.59
N TYR A 22 40.27 -37.58 -41.24
CA TYR A 22 39.17 -36.61 -41.37
C TYR A 22 38.82 -36.18 -42.81
N ASP A 23 39.17 -36.99 -43.80
CA ASP A 23 38.90 -36.76 -45.22
C ASP A 23 37.41 -36.60 -45.50
N LEU A 24 37.07 -35.59 -46.28
CA LEU A 24 35.73 -35.25 -46.73
C LEU A 24 35.55 -35.66 -48.18
N GLY A 25 34.86 -36.77 -48.37
CA GLY A 25 34.59 -37.32 -49.70
C GLY A 25 35.84 -37.83 -50.41
N GLU A 26 35.72 -38.07 -51.71
CA GLU A 26 36.80 -38.56 -52.55
C GLU A 26 37.80 -37.42 -52.91
N PRO A 27 39.10 -37.71 -53.05
CA PRO A 27 40.09 -36.71 -53.46
C PRO A 27 39.75 -36.09 -54.83
N LEU A 28 39.86 -34.76 -54.92
CA LEU A 28 39.58 -33.99 -56.13
C LEU A 28 40.85 -33.86 -56.98
N ALA A 29 40.77 -34.14 -58.28
CA ALA A 29 41.87 -33.84 -59.20
C ALA A 29 41.87 -32.32 -59.52
N LEU A 30 42.80 -31.57 -58.94
CA LEU A 30 42.93 -30.12 -59.09
C LEU A 30 44.39 -29.75 -59.37
N ASP A 31 44.64 -28.95 -60.40
CA ASP A 31 45.99 -28.67 -60.90
C ASP A 31 46.84 -27.80 -59.95
N THR A 32 46.21 -27.06 -59.04
CA THR A 32 46.91 -26.17 -58.11
C THR A 32 46.32 -26.23 -56.71
N ILE A 33 47.15 -25.87 -55.72
CA ILE A 33 46.73 -25.78 -54.33
C ILE A 33 45.70 -24.66 -54.07
N ASP A 34 45.71 -23.58 -54.84
CA ASP A 34 44.73 -22.50 -54.68
C ASP A 34 43.32 -22.95 -55.06
N LEU A 35 43.20 -23.89 -56.00
CA LEU A 35 41.93 -24.55 -56.30
C LEU A 35 41.45 -25.40 -55.11
N CYS A 36 42.35 -26.01 -54.33
CA CYS A 36 41.97 -26.65 -53.07
C CYS A 36 41.41 -25.68 -52.04
N CYS A 37 42.02 -24.50 -51.90
CA CYS A 37 41.52 -23.48 -51.01
C CYS A 37 40.09 -23.08 -51.37
N THR A 38 39.84 -22.89 -52.67
CA THR A 38 38.51 -22.58 -53.20
C THR A 38 37.52 -23.75 -53.00
N ALA A 39 37.97 -24.98 -53.20
CA ALA A 39 37.13 -26.16 -52.98
C ALA A 39 36.78 -26.36 -51.50
N CYS A 40 37.73 -26.11 -50.59
CA CYS A 40 37.50 -26.20 -49.15
C CYS A 40 36.57 -25.08 -48.66
N SER A 41 36.75 -23.84 -49.12
CA SER A 41 35.91 -22.71 -48.70
C SER A 41 34.43 -22.88 -49.08
N ASN A 42 34.18 -23.56 -50.21
CA ASN A 42 32.85 -23.86 -50.73
C ASN A 42 32.26 -25.19 -50.21
N THR A 43 33.08 -26.11 -49.71
CA THR A 43 32.60 -27.38 -49.15
C THR A 43 32.16 -27.20 -47.70
N ARG A 44 30.86 -27.41 -47.43
CA ARG A 44 30.31 -27.32 -46.06
C ARG A 44 31.04 -28.31 -45.14
N GLY A 45 31.61 -27.79 -44.06
CA GLY A 45 32.32 -28.58 -43.07
C GLY A 45 33.81 -28.78 -43.35
N CYS A 46 34.35 -28.33 -44.49
CA CYS A 46 35.80 -28.35 -44.71
C CYS A 46 36.47 -27.24 -43.90
N VAL A 47 37.54 -27.59 -43.18
CA VAL A 47 38.32 -26.64 -42.38
C VAL A 47 39.80 -26.65 -42.74
N VAL A 48 40.31 -27.75 -43.29
CA VAL A 48 41.70 -27.91 -43.76
C VAL A 48 41.70 -28.76 -45.03
N PHE A 49 42.70 -28.59 -45.88
CA PHE A 49 42.93 -29.43 -47.04
C PHE A 49 44.42 -29.75 -47.21
N VAL A 50 44.71 -30.84 -47.91
CA VAL A 50 46.06 -31.26 -48.29
C VAL A 50 46.09 -31.51 -49.79
N TRP A 51 47.00 -30.85 -50.50
CA TRP A 51 47.23 -31.03 -51.92
C TRP A 51 48.56 -31.73 -52.15
N VAL A 52 48.60 -32.74 -53.01
CA VAL A 52 49.82 -33.47 -53.34
C VAL A 52 49.85 -33.80 -54.83
N MET A 53 50.99 -33.60 -55.48
CA MET A 53 51.17 -34.11 -56.85
C MET A 53 51.32 -35.63 -56.81
N ARG A 54 50.37 -36.31 -57.47
CA ARG A 54 50.50 -37.70 -57.88
C ARG A 54 50.69 -37.70 -59.41
N ASP A 55 50.03 -38.61 -60.13
CA ASP A 55 49.95 -38.53 -61.60
C ASP A 55 49.23 -37.26 -62.09
N VAL A 56 48.31 -36.75 -61.26
CA VAL A 56 47.67 -35.43 -61.36
C VAL A 56 47.65 -34.75 -59.99
N GLY A 57 47.49 -33.43 -59.95
CA GLY A 57 47.33 -32.71 -58.68
C GLY A 57 46.11 -33.21 -57.93
N THR A 58 46.31 -33.72 -56.71
CA THR A 58 45.25 -34.38 -55.94
C THR A 58 44.99 -33.61 -54.66
N CYS A 59 43.75 -33.18 -54.47
CA CYS A 59 43.27 -32.36 -53.37
C CYS A 59 42.40 -33.17 -52.41
N ILE A 60 42.80 -33.24 -51.15
CA ILE A 60 42.09 -33.96 -50.10
C ILE A 60 41.51 -32.92 -49.14
N LEU A 61 40.19 -32.73 -49.17
CA LEU A 61 39.47 -31.85 -48.26
C LEU A 61 39.25 -32.57 -46.93
N LYS A 62 39.29 -31.86 -45.80
CA LYS A 62 39.15 -32.49 -44.47
C LYS A 62 38.28 -31.65 -43.53
N SER A 63 37.51 -32.35 -42.71
CA SER A 63 36.54 -31.76 -41.77
C SER A 63 37.14 -31.25 -40.47
N PHE A 64 38.37 -31.68 -40.16
CA PHE A 64 39.08 -31.29 -38.95
C PHE A 64 40.58 -31.20 -39.22
N LYS A 65 41.25 -30.25 -38.55
CA LYS A 65 42.71 -30.13 -38.57
C LYS A 65 43.32 -31.16 -37.63
N GLY A 66 43.51 -32.38 -38.15
CA GLY A 66 44.09 -33.50 -37.42
C GLY A 66 45.56 -33.29 -37.03
N GLN A 67 46.22 -34.37 -36.59
CA GLN A 67 47.65 -34.33 -36.30
C GLN A 67 48.44 -34.12 -37.60
N SER A 68 49.39 -33.18 -37.59
CA SER A 68 50.30 -32.96 -38.72
C SER A 68 51.35 -34.06 -38.80
N SER A 69 51.62 -34.55 -40.01
CA SER A 69 52.72 -35.46 -40.33
C SER A 69 53.55 -34.86 -41.46
N SER A 70 54.87 -35.10 -41.44
CA SER A 70 55.72 -34.72 -42.57
C SER A 70 55.53 -35.71 -43.72
N TYR A 71 55.23 -35.19 -44.90
CA TYR A 71 55.10 -35.98 -46.13
C TYR A 71 55.69 -35.17 -47.30
N PRO A 72 56.88 -35.54 -47.81
CA PRO A 72 57.52 -34.80 -48.89
C PRO A 72 56.62 -34.64 -50.12
N GLY A 73 56.44 -33.41 -50.58
CA GLY A 73 55.60 -33.04 -51.73
C GLY A 73 54.11 -32.79 -51.41
N ALA A 74 53.66 -33.05 -50.18
CA ALA A 74 52.32 -32.67 -49.74
C ALA A 74 52.29 -31.22 -49.25
N ARG A 75 51.24 -30.48 -49.58
CA ARG A 75 51.11 -29.04 -49.32
C ARG A 75 49.76 -28.77 -48.69
N ALA A 76 49.73 -28.33 -47.44
CA ALA A 76 48.49 -28.19 -46.66
C ALA A 76 48.15 -26.73 -46.34
N SER A 77 46.86 -26.41 -46.23
CA SER A 77 46.39 -25.13 -45.68
C SER A 77 44.97 -25.26 -45.11
N TYR A 78 44.53 -24.27 -44.32
CA TYR A 78 43.26 -24.26 -43.60
C TYR A 78 42.55 -22.91 -43.70
N LEU A 79 41.22 -22.89 -43.53
CA LEU A 79 40.41 -21.68 -43.61
C LEU A 79 40.60 -20.81 -42.37
N ILE A 80 40.77 -19.50 -42.55
CA ILE A 80 40.77 -18.50 -41.47
C ILE A 80 39.36 -17.90 -41.36
N VAL A 81 38.78 -17.94 -40.16
CA VAL A 81 37.51 -17.26 -39.85
C VAL A 81 37.83 -15.98 -39.05
N PRO A 82 37.39 -14.79 -39.47
CA PRO A 82 37.52 -13.58 -38.67
C PRO A 82 36.76 -13.73 -37.34
N THR A 83 37.40 -13.46 -36.21
CA THR A 83 36.76 -13.51 -34.88
C THR A 83 35.98 -12.21 -34.63
N PRO A 84 34.67 -12.23 -34.27
CA PRO A 84 33.95 -11.03 -33.85
C PRO A 84 34.53 -10.49 -32.53
N ALA A 85 34.56 -9.16 -32.37
CA ALA A 85 34.97 -8.51 -31.13
C ALA A 85 34.10 -8.97 -29.95
N PRO A 86 34.66 -9.16 -28.74
CA PRO A 86 33.89 -9.59 -27.57
C PRO A 86 32.89 -8.51 -27.14
N THR A 87 31.62 -8.90 -26.99
CA THR A 87 30.59 -8.07 -26.38
C THR A 87 30.97 -7.78 -24.92
N PRO A 88 30.95 -6.51 -24.46
CA PRO A 88 31.19 -6.19 -23.05
C PRO A 88 30.20 -6.92 -22.13
N SER A 89 30.71 -7.51 -21.04
CA SER A 89 29.87 -8.14 -20.01
C SER A 89 28.93 -7.11 -19.40
N ALA A 90 27.66 -7.50 -19.19
CA ALA A 90 26.69 -6.67 -18.47
C ALA A 90 27.02 -6.53 -16.97
N CYS A 91 27.93 -7.36 -16.44
CA CYS A 91 28.46 -7.26 -15.09
C CYS A 91 29.94 -6.85 -15.14
N PRO A 92 30.26 -5.55 -15.28
CA PRO A 92 31.62 -5.08 -15.54
C PRO A 92 32.50 -5.08 -14.29
N VAL A 93 31.91 -5.11 -13.08
CA VAL A 93 32.65 -5.17 -11.82
C VAL A 93 32.60 -6.60 -11.31
N VAL A 94 33.79 -7.18 -11.08
CA VAL A 94 33.97 -8.53 -10.54
C VAL A 94 34.99 -8.48 -9.40
N GLU A 95 34.60 -8.99 -8.24
CA GLU A 95 35.46 -9.14 -7.06
C GLU A 95 35.72 -10.63 -6.81
N LYS A 96 36.99 -11.02 -6.72
CA LYS A 96 37.41 -12.41 -6.44
C LYS A 96 37.70 -12.61 -4.96
N ASP A 97 37.54 -13.85 -4.50
CA ASP A 97 37.76 -14.30 -3.13
C ASP A 97 36.86 -13.59 -2.10
N VAL A 98 35.65 -13.22 -2.54
CA VAL A 98 34.70 -12.41 -1.78
C VAL A 98 33.32 -13.06 -1.78
N ASP A 99 32.72 -13.10 -0.60
CA ASP A 99 31.30 -13.34 -0.40
C ASP A 99 30.62 -12.10 0.18
N TYR A 100 29.34 -11.96 -0.09
CA TYR A 100 28.48 -10.93 0.47
C TYR A 100 27.33 -11.62 1.20
N ALA A 101 27.34 -11.54 2.54
CA ALA A 101 26.41 -12.28 3.37
C ALA A 101 24.94 -11.85 3.16
N GLY A 102 24.04 -12.82 3.07
CA GLY A 102 22.59 -12.62 2.94
C GLY A 102 22.15 -11.96 1.63
N ASN A 103 20.92 -11.44 1.64
CA ASN A 103 20.25 -10.75 0.52
C ASN A 103 20.09 -11.62 -0.74
N ASP A 104 20.03 -12.94 -0.59
CA ASP A 104 19.83 -13.89 -1.68
C ASP A 104 18.38 -13.87 -2.17
N ILE A 105 18.19 -13.71 -3.50
CA ILE A 105 16.90 -13.88 -4.17
C ILE A 105 16.66 -15.37 -4.42
N MET A 106 17.67 -16.03 -4.99
CA MET A 106 17.64 -17.46 -5.31
C MET A 106 19.06 -17.97 -5.61
N ALA A 107 19.21 -19.29 -5.56
CA ALA A 107 20.43 -19.98 -5.92
C ALA A 107 20.23 -20.74 -7.24
N VAL A 108 21.08 -20.47 -8.23
CA VAL A 108 21.08 -21.15 -9.53
C VAL A 108 22.29 -22.09 -9.61
N GLY A 109 22.03 -23.40 -9.56
CA GLY A 109 23.06 -24.43 -9.61
C GLY A 109 23.62 -24.69 -11.01
N ASP A 110 24.61 -25.59 -11.07
CA ASP A 110 25.23 -26.12 -12.30
C ASP A 110 25.78 -25.05 -13.26
N ARG A 111 26.29 -23.94 -12.72
CA ARG A 111 27.05 -22.94 -13.47
C ARG A 111 28.54 -23.21 -13.35
N SER A 112 29.14 -23.68 -14.44
CA SER A 112 30.55 -24.07 -14.47
C SER A 112 31.49 -22.86 -14.39
N ARG A 113 30.96 -21.66 -14.67
CA ARG A 113 31.71 -20.42 -14.73
C ARG A 113 30.93 -19.30 -14.03
N TYR A 114 31.64 -18.43 -13.32
CA TYR A 114 31.03 -17.26 -12.68
C TYR A 114 30.43 -16.29 -13.72
N GLU A 115 30.94 -16.27 -14.96
CA GLU A 115 30.38 -15.42 -16.02
C GLU A 115 28.93 -15.81 -16.38
N ASP A 116 28.54 -17.07 -16.20
CA ASP A 116 27.17 -17.53 -16.48
C ASP A 116 26.16 -16.90 -15.51
N CYS A 117 26.60 -16.60 -14.28
CA CYS A 117 25.77 -15.97 -13.26
C CYS A 117 25.33 -14.55 -13.64
N CYS A 118 26.06 -13.86 -14.52
CA CYS A 118 25.65 -12.53 -14.95
C CYS A 118 24.35 -12.59 -15.75
N THR A 119 24.22 -13.55 -16.66
CA THR A 119 22.99 -13.76 -17.42
C THR A 119 21.84 -14.18 -16.52
N ASP A 120 22.10 -15.06 -15.55
CA ASP A 120 21.10 -15.46 -14.56
C ASP A 120 20.62 -14.25 -13.76
N CYS A 121 21.55 -13.38 -13.33
CA CYS A 121 21.21 -12.14 -12.63
C CYS A 121 20.42 -11.17 -13.53
N GLN A 122 20.82 -10.97 -14.79
CA GLN A 122 20.08 -10.12 -15.74
C GLN A 122 18.64 -10.59 -15.98
N ASN A 123 18.44 -11.90 -16.00
CA ASN A 123 17.14 -12.51 -16.22
C ASN A 123 16.33 -12.69 -14.94
N THR A 124 16.92 -12.37 -13.78
CA THR A 124 16.27 -12.47 -12.47
C THR A 124 15.82 -11.07 -12.05
N PRO A 125 14.52 -10.78 -12.10
CA PRO A 125 14.00 -9.48 -11.68
C PRO A 125 14.45 -9.12 -10.25
N GLY A 126 14.99 -7.91 -10.08
CA GLY A 126 15.52 -7.42 -8.80
C GLY A 126 16.95 -7.84 -8.47
N CYS A 127 17.65 -8.61 -9.31
CA CYS A 127 19.05 -8.97 -9.05
C CYS A 127 20.00 -7.79 -9.30
N ALA A 128 20.80 -7.46 -8.29
CA ALA A 128 21.82 -6.41 -8.36
C ALA A 128 23.25 -6.97 -8.43
N LEU A 129 23.47 -8.14 -7.86
CA LEU A 129 24.76 -8.83 -7.88
C LEU A 129 24.56 -10.34 -7.75
N TYR A 130 25.62 -11.11 -8.00
CA TYR A 130 25.68 -12.52 -7.66
C TYR A 130 26.96 -12.83 -6.88
N VAL A 131 26.95 -13.91 -6.11
CA VAL A 131 28.16 -14.57 -5.61
C VAL A 131 28.19 -15.99 -6.16
N TRP A 132 29.20 -16.31 -6.96
CA TRP A 132 29.41 -17.66 -7.49
C TRP A 132 30.31 -18.45 -6.55
N SER A 133 29.85 -19.61 -6.11
CA SER A 133 30.64 -20.56 -5.33
C SER A 133 31.26 -21.62 -6.24
N PRO A 134 32.60 -21.76 -6.26
CA PRO A 134 33.27 -22.80 -7.05
C PRO A 134 33.00 -24.20 -6.52
N ASP A 135 32.85 -24.36 -5.21
CA ASP A 135 32.70 -25.67 -4.56
C ASP A 135 31.36 -26.32 -4.90
N SER A 136 30.29 -25.51 -4.98
CA SER A 136 28.94 -25.97 -5.31
C SER A 136 28.51 -25.64 -6.74
N ARG A 137 29.34 -24.95 -7.54
CA ARG A 137 29.01 -24.45 -8.89
C ARG A 137 27.68 -23.69 -8.92
N THR A 138 27.42 -22.90 -7.88
CA THR A 138 26.13 -22.25 -7.63
C THR A 138 26.28 -20.73 -7.69
N CYS A 139 25.40 -20.07 -8.43
CA CYS A 139 25.22 -18.62 -8.41
C CYS A 139 24.18 -18.25 -7.35
N TYR A 140 24.63 -17.63 -6.28
CA TYR A 140 23.76 -17.00 -5.29
C TYR A 140 23.41 -15.60 -5.80
N LEU A 141 22.24 -15.47 -6.43
CA LEU A 141 21.76 -14.21 -6.99
C LEU A 141 21.23 -13.37 -5.85
N LYS A 142 21.67 -12.11 -5.77
CA LYS A 142 21.41 -11.24 -4.64
C LYS A 142 20.82 -9.92 -5.10
N TYR A 143 19.93 -9.39 -4.29
CA TYR A 143 19.29 -8.13 -4.60
C TYR A 143 20.00 -6.90 -4.05
N LYS A 144 20.88 -7.09 -3.07
CA LYS A 144 21.60 -6.01 -2.41
C LYS A 144 22.95 -6.48 -1.94
N LYS A 145 23.94 -5.59 -2.02
CA LYS A 145 25.26 -5.84 -1.44
C LYS A 145 25.17 -5.97 0.09
N GLY A 146 25.48 -7.14 0.62
CA GLY A 146 25.58 -7.42 2.06
C GLY A 146 26.94 -7.04 2.67
N ASP A 147 27.21 -7.56 3.87
CA ASP A 147 28.52 -7.40 4.51
C ASP A 147 29.58 -8.22 3.76
N LYS A 148 30.75 -7.60 3.54
CA LYS A 148 31.85 -8.22 2.81
C LYS A 148 32.57 -9.26 3.67
N GLY A 149 32.54 -10.51 3.25
CA GLY A 149 33.30 -11.62 3.83
C GLY A 149 34.41 -12.10 2.90
N ALA A 150 35.54 -12.54 3.47
CA ALA A 150 36.56 -13.24 2.70
C ALA A 150 36.13 -14.69 2.46
N ALA A 151 36.02 -15.10 1.20
CA ALA A 151 35.60 -16.45 0.82
C ALA A 151 36.45 -16.92 -0.36
N ARG A 152 37.46 -17.74 -0.06
CA ARG A 152 38.44 -18.19 -1.06
C ARG A 152 37.75 -18.92 -2.22
N GLY A 153 38.04 -18.49 -3.44
CA GLY A 153 37.49 -19.04 -4.68
C GLY A 153 36.11 -18.50 -5.07
N ALA A 154 35.37 -17.88 -4.15
CA ALA A 154 34.10 -17.23 -4.48
C ALA A 154 34.32 -16.02 -5.39
N VAL A 155 33.38 -15.77 -6.31
CA VAL A 155 33.47 -14.63 -7.24
C VAL A 155 32.16 -13.85 -7.22
N ALA A 156 32.23 -12.59 -6.82
CA ALA A 156 31.09 -11.68 -6.83
C ALA A 156 31.08 -10.83 -8.11
N GLY A 157 29.98 -10.82 -8.84
CA GLY A 157 29.79 -9.95 -10.01
C GLY A 157 28.61 -9.01 -9.83
N PHE A 158 28.75 -7.77 -10.27
CA PHE A 158 27.74 -6.73 -10.07
C PHE A 158 27.09 -6.32 -11.39
N LEU A 159 25.77 -6.38 -11.42
CA LEU A 159 24.97 -5.78 -12.47
C LEU A 159 24.86 -4.27 -12.17
N PRO A 160 25.21 -3.35 -13.08
CA PRO A 160 25.05 -1.91 -12.86
C PRO A 160 23.56 -1.55 -12.72
N VAL A 161 23.09 -1.57 -11.49
CA VAL A 161 21.76 -1.11 -11.10
C VAL A 161 21.80 0.41 -10.97
N GLY A 162 21.61 1.11 -12.09
CA GLY A 162 21.54 2.57 -12.07
C GLY A 162 21.78 3.19 -13.44
N GLY A 163 20.70 3.63 -14.08
CA GLY A 163 20.80 4.61 -15.15
C GLY A 163 21.21 5.99 -14.63
N SER A 164 21.31 6.97 -15.53
CA SER A 164 21.45 8.37 -15.13
C SER A 164 20.38 8.74 -14.11
N THR A 165 20.79 9.23 -12.93
CA THR A 165 19.84 9.64 -11.89
C THR A 165 19.30 11.04 -12.18
N THR A 166 18.07 11.29 -11.78
CA THR A 166 17.50 12.64 -11.90
C THR A 166 18.08 13.53 -10.79
N PRO A 167 18.56 14.74 -11.10
CA PRO A 167 18.99 15.68 -10.07
C PRO A 167 17.87 15.97 -9.06
N LEU A 168 18.23 15.98 -7.78
CA LEU A 168 17.29 16.24 -6.70
C LEU A 168 16.77 17.68 -6.77
N THR A 169 15.45 17.82 -6.77
CA THR A 169 14.78 19.13 -6.71
C THR A 169 14.77 19.69 -5.29
N ALA A 170 14.39 20.96 -5.14
CA ALA A 170 14.14 21.53 -3.82
C ALA A 170 12.88 20.90 -3.18
N VAL A 171 12.78 20.97 -1.85
CA VAL A 171 11.59 20.54 -1.10
C VAL A 171 10.33 21.24 -1.64
N GLN A 172 9.31 20.45 -1.94
CA GLN A 172 7.99 20.91 -2.36
C GLN A 172 6.94 20.53 -1.30
N SER A 173 5.85 21.29 -1.24
CA SER A 173 4.71 21.01 -0.37
C SER A 173 3.48 20.73 -1.23
N GLY A 174 2.65 19.79 -0.79
CA GLY A 174 1.37 19.46 -1.38
C GLY A 174 0.29 19.29 -0.32
N SER A 175 -0.95 19.23 -0.77
CA SER A 175 -2.10 18.92 0.07
C SER A 175 -3.03 17.97 -0.66
N PHE A 176 -3.68 17.09 0.08
CA PHE A 176 -4.63 16.12 -0.44
C PHE A 176 -5.92 16.15 0.37
N GLY A 177 -7.06 15.96 -0.29
CA GLY A 177 -8.38 16.07 0.33
C GLY A 177 -8.97 17.48 0.20
N THR A 178 -10.20 17.54 -0.28
CA THR A 178 -11.01 18.75 -0.39
C THR A 178 -12.25 18.60 0.49
N PHE A 179 -12.77 19.71 0.99
CA PHE A 179 -14.00 19.71 1.80
C PHE A 179 -15.12 18.90 1.11
N PRO A 180 -15.83 18.03 1.85
CA PRO A 180 -15.85 17.85 3.29
C PRO A 180 -14.80 16.84 3.83
N PHE A 181 -13.89 16.34 3.00
CA PHE A 181 -12.81 15.46 3.44
C PHE A 181 -11.74 16.21 4.24
N PRO A 182 -11.05 15.56 5.19
CA PRO A 182 -9.91 16.15 5.87
C PRO A 182 -8.80 16.49 4.86
N THR A 183 -8.15 17.64 5.03
CA THR A 183 -6.96 17.99 4.26
C THR A 183 -5.70 17.45 4.93
N THR A 184 -4.93 16.68 4.19
CA THR A 184 -3.61 16.16 4.57
C THR A 184 -2.53 16.95 3.83
N ALA A 185 -1.77 17.77 4.54
CA ALA A 185 -0.57 18.41 4.02
C ALA A 185 0.61 17.44 4.09
N PHE A 186 1.46 17.50 3.07
CA PHE A 186 2.66 16.66 2.96
C PHE A 186 3.75 17.42 2.22
N ASN A 187 4.98 16.90 2.26
CA ASN A 187 6.12 17.47 1.55
C ASN A 187 6.84 16.37 0.79
N TYR A 188 7.57 16.74 -0.25
CA TYR A 188 8.27 15.77 -1.10
C TYR A 188 9.41 16.40 -1.91
N ILE A 189 10.28 15.54 -2.45
CA ILE A 189 11.31 15.86 -3.43
C ILE A 189 11.09 14.98 -4.66
N LYS A 190 11.02 15.58 -5.85
CA LYS A 190 10.93 14.85 -7.13
C LYS A 190 12.31 14.34 -7.56
N GLY A 191 12.32 13.20 -8.25
CA GLY A 191 13.52 12.50 -8.69
C GLY A 191 14.23 11.78 -7.55
N ALA A 192 13.54 11.49 -6.46
CA ALA A 192 14.13 11.03 -5.21
C ALA A 192 13.37 9.83 -4.62
N GLN A 193 14.05 9.02 -3.82
CA GLN A 193 13.48 7.86 -3.14
C GLN A 193 14.03 7.69 -1.71
N TRP A 194 13.16 7.26 -0.79
CA TRP A 194 13.53 6.81 0.57
C TRP A 194 13.88 5.32 0.58
N ILE A 195 14.39 4.80 -0.52
CA ILE A 195 14.72 3.39 -0.72
C ILE A 195 16.06 3.38 -1.47
N ASP A 196 16.95 2.42 -1.20
CA ASP A 196 18.16 2.31 -2.02
C ASP A 196 17.84 1.80 -3.44
N GLN A 197 18.73 2.10 -4.40
CA GLN A 197 18.47 1.88 -5.82
C GLN A 197 18.29 0.40 -6.17
N GLU A 198 19.09 -0.47 -5.54
CA GLU A 198 19.06 -1.93 -5.70
C GLU A 198 17.77 -2.50 -5.12
N THR A 199 17.43 -2.12 -3.90
CA THR A 199 16.16 -2.50 -3.25
C THR A 199 14.94 -2.06 -4.05
N MET A 200 14.93 -0.85 -4.60
CA MET A 200 13.79 -0.33 -5.37
C MET A 200 13.49 -1.21 -6.59
N GLN A 201 14.52 -1.78 -7.25
CA GLN A 201 14.31 -2.71 -8.36
C GLN A 201 13.56 -3.97 -7.93
N VAL A 202 13.93 -4.55 -6.78
CA VAL A 202 13.24 -5.72 -6.22
C VAL A 202 11.81 -5.41 -5.88
N VAL A 203 11.58 -4.33 -5.13
CA VAL A 203 10.26 -3.96 -4.66
C VAL A 203 9.33 -3.81 -5.85
N LYS A 204 9.76 -3.08 -6.89
CA LYS A 204 8.97 -2.90 -8.10
C LYS A 204 8.69 -4.23 -8.81
N SER A 205 9.71 -5.07 -8.95
CA SER A 205 9.55 -6.38 -9.58
C SER A 205 8.58 -7.28 -8.82
N GLN A 206 8.69 -7.38 -7.50
CA GLN A 206 7.82 -8.24 -6.69
C GLN A 206 6.38 -7.71 -6.72
N VAL A 207 6.20 -6.39 -6.70
CA VAL A 207 4.88 -5.77 -6.83
C VAL A 207 4.29 -6.01 -8.23
N GLU A 208 5.10 -5.98 -9.29
CA GLU A 208 4.66 -6.32 -10.64
C GLU A 208 4.24 -7.79 -10.75
N THR A 209 5.00 -8.72 -10.16
CA THR A 209 4.62 -10.14 -10.05
C THR A 209 3.32 -10.31 -9.28
N PHE A 210 3.19 -9.67 -8.11
CA PHE A 210 1.97 -9.68 -7.32
C PHE A 210 0.76 -9.19 -8.11
N VAL A 211 0.89 -8.08 -8.84
CA VAL A 211 -0.19 -7.54 -9.68
C VAL A 211 -0.56 -8.53 -10.79
N ALA A 212 0.44 -9.12 -11.45
CA ALA A 212 0.21 -10.09 -12.53
C ALA A 212 -0.46 -11.37 -12.03
N GLU A 213 0.01 -11.94 -10.92
CA GLU A 213 -0.57 -13.13 -10.28
C GLU A 213 -1.99 -12.85 -9.80
N SER A 214 -2.20 -11.71 -9.13
CA SER A 214 -3.52 -11.35 -8.64
C SER A 214 -4.52 -11.18 -9.79
N LEU A 215 -4.12 -10.54 -10.90
CA LEU A 215 -4.93 -10.43 -12.12
C LEU A 215 -5.27 -11.80 -12.71
N ALA A 216 -4.33 -12.76 -12.67
CA ALA A 216 -4.57 -14.12 -13.15
C ALA A 216 -5.52 -14.94 -12.26
N HIS A 217 -5.71 -14.54 -11.01
CA HIS A 217 -6.61 -15.16 -10.04
C HIS A 217 -7.93 -14.38 -9.83
N ASP A 218 -8.22 -13.43 -10.72
CA ASP A 218 -9.37 -12.51 -10.65
C ASP A 218 -9.49 -11.73 -9.31
N PHE A 219 -8.39 -11.65 -8.55
CA PHE A 219 -8.34 -11.18 -7.16
C PHE A 219 -9.49 -11.76 -6.30
N SER A 220 -9.96 -12.97 -6.62
CA SER A 220 -11.13 -13.56 -5.98
C SER A 220 -10.76 -14.16 -4.61
N HIS A 221 -11.68 -14.04 -3.65
CA HIS A 221 -11.52 -14.61 -2.29
C HIS A 221 -11.49 -16.15 -2.25
N GLY A 222 -11.68 -16.84 -3.38
CA GLY A 222 -11.64 -18.31 -3.45
C GLY A 222 -10.23 -18.91 -3.44
N ALA A 223 -9.17 -18.09 -3.55
CA ALA A 223 -7.78 -18.52 -3.57
C ALA A 223 -7.03 -18.06 -2.30
N SER A 224 -5.94 -18.78 -1.96
CA SER A 224 -5.02 -18.39 -0.88
C SER A 224 -4.49 -16.97 -1.10
N ALA A 225 -4.29 -16.21 -0.02
CA ALA A 225 -3.73 -14.87 -0.10
C ALA A 225 -2.39 -14.88 -0.85
N ILE A 226 -2.27 -14.06 -1.89
CA ILE A 226 -1.03 -13.90 -2.66
C ILE A 226 -0.18 -12.88 -1.89
N PRO A 227 0.97 -13.29 -1.32
CA PRO A 227 1.82 -12.34 -0.63
C PRO A 227 2.49 -11.41 -1.65
N ILE A 228 2.50 -10.10 -1.38
CA ILE A 228 3.25 -9.14 -2.21
C ILE A 228 4.75 -9.48 -2.21
N PHE A 229 5.25 -10.03 -1.11
CA PHE A 229 6.66 -10.38 -0.91
C PHE A 229 6.80 -11.86 -0.52
N THR A 230 7.60 -12.62 -1.26
CA THR A 230 7.76 -14.09 -1.12
C THR A 230 9.01 -14.53 -0.35
N LEU A 231 9.92 -13.62 0.01
CA LEU A 231 11.12 -13.90 0.80
C LEU A 231 11.02 -13.38 2.23
N GLU A 232 11.57 -14.14 3.19
CA GLU A 232 11.72 -13.70 4.58
C GLU A 232 12.64 -12.48 4.68
N SER A 233 12.01 -11.39 5.12
CA SER A 233 12.60 -10.29 5.89
C SER A 233 13.37 -9.18 5.16
N VAL A 234 13.25 -7.99 5.75
CA VAL A 234 14.14 -6.83 5.65
C VAL A 234 13.93 -5.87 4.49
N LEU A 235 12.68 -5.55 4.21
CA LEU A 235 12.38 -4.15 3.97
C LEU A 235 11.38 -3.70 5.01
N SER A 236 11.79 -2.74 5.82
CA SER A 236 10.91 -1.87 6.59
C SER A 236 10.03 -1.08 5.62
N LEU A 237 9.20 -1.77 4.84
CA LEU A 237 8.41 -1.25 3.73
C LEU A 237 7.07 -1.97 3.61
N ASP A 238 6.00 -1.18 3.54
CA ASP A 238 4.68 -1.62 3.09
C ASP A 238 4.41 -1.07 1.69
N VAL A 239 3.79 -1.84 0.80
CA VAL A 239 3.45 -1.38 -0.55
C VAL A 239 1.95 -1.37 -0.80
N TYR A 240 1.48 -0.21 -1.25
CA TYR A 240 0.09 0.07 -1.59
C TYR A 240 -0.01 0.34 -3.09
N ILE A 241 -0.68 -0.55 -3.83
CA ILE A 241 -0.92 -0.38 -5.27
C ILE A 241 -2.18 0.45 -5.54
N ASN A 242 -2.36 0.87 -6.80
CA ASN A 242 -3.49 1.70 -7.24
C ASN A 242 -3.63 2.98 -6.39
N THR A 243 -2.52 3.57 -5.96
CA THR A 243 -2.51 4.91 -5.34
C THR A 243 -2.41 5.95 -6.45
N THR A 244 -3.48 6.69 -6.68
CA THR A 244 -3.70 7.47 -7.91
C THR A 244 -2.95 8.79 -7.96
N SER A 245 -2.39 9.23 -6.82
CA SER A 245 -1.61 10.46 -6.72
C SER A 245 -0.63 10.39 -5.56
N ILE A 246 0.39 11.26 -5.59
CA ILE A 246 1.33 11.43 -4.48
C ILE A 246 0.61 11.87 -3.19
N GLY A 247 -0.46 12.65 -3.32
CA GLY A 247 -1.27 13.10 -2.19
C GLY A 247 -2.07 11.96 -1.55
N GLU A 248 -2.58 11.04 -2.37
CA GLU A 248 -3.20 9.83 -1.87
C GLU A 248 -2.17 8.93 -1.18
N CYS A 249 -0.98 8.76 -1.77
CA CYS A 249 0.10 8.03 -1.12
C CYS A 249 0.45 8.63 0.24
N ALA A 250 0.50 9.96 0.37
CA ALA A 250 0.64 10.63 1.67
C ALA A 250 -0.53 10.34 2.63
N SER A 251 -1.77 10.37 2.13
CA SER A 251 -2.95 10.05 2.95
C SER A 251 -2.97 8.61 3.47
N VAL A 252 -2.61 7.65 2.62
CA VAL A 252 -2.49 6.22 2.98
C VAL A 252 -1.37 6.05 4.01
N THR A 253 -0.18 6.59 3.75
CA THR A 253 0.97 6.58 4.67
C THR A 253 0.58 7.08 6.06
N ALA A 254 -0.08 8.24 6.13
CA ALA A 254 -0.55 8.84 7.36
C ALA A 254 -1.65 8.03 8.07
N THR A 255 -2.52 7.37 7.30
CA THR A 255 -3.63 6.55 7.83
C THR A 255 -3.11 5.31 8.54
N TYR A 256 -2.07 4.67 7.99
CA TYR A 256 -1.37 3.54 8.60
C TYR A 256 -0.31 3.96 9.64
N LYS A 257 -0.29 5.23 10.07
CA LYS A 257 0.61 5.75 11.12
C LYS A 257 2.11 5.70 10.75
N HIS A 258 2.41 5.80 9.46
CA HIS A 258 3.76 5.97 8.94
C HIS A 258 4.02 7.42 8.52
N ASN A 259 5.29 7.76 8.31
CA ASN A 259 5.70 9.11 8.03
C ASN A 259 6.38 9.32 6.67
N PHE A 260 7.04 8.31 6.12
CA PHE A 260 7.88 8.43 4.94
C PHE A 260 7.40 7.50 3.85
N PHE A 261 7.41 7.98 2.61
CA PHE A 261 6.95 7.20 1.47
C PHE A 261 7.71 7.53 0.19
N THR A 262 7.79 6.57 -0.71
CA THR A 262 8.24 6.77 -2.10
C THR A 262 7.07 6.48 -3.03
N TYR A 263 6.75 7.43 -3.90
CA TYR A 263 5.64 7.32 -4.83
C TYR A 263 6.14 7.14 -6.27
N ASP A 264 5.65 6.10 -6.93
CA ASP A 264 5.84 5.86 -8.36
C ASP A 264 4.57 6.26 -9.13
N PRO A 265 4.56 7.43 -9.81
CA PRO A 265 3.38 7.87 -10.57
C PRO A 265 3.11 7.02 -11.81
N THR A 266 4.10 6.31 -12.34
CA THR A 266 3.96 5.53 -13.57
C THR A 266 3.13 4.28 -13.30
N ASN A 267 3.41 3.61 -12.19
CA ASN A 267 2.75 2.37 -11.81
C ASN A 267 1.71 2.54 -10.69
N GLN A 268 1.55 3.75 -10.16
CA GLN A 268 0.64 4.07 -9.05
C GLN A 268 0.98 3.30 -7.75
N TYR A 269 2.26 3.10 -7.50
CA TYR A 269 2.76 2.41 -6.30
C TYR A 269 3.15 3.40 -5.22
N CYS A 270 2.67 3.17 -4.01
CA CYS A 270 3.08 3.89 -2.81
C CYS A 270 3.84 2.95 -1.91
N MET A 271 5.14 3.19 -1.74
CA MET A 271 6.05 2.38 -0.94
C MET A 271 6.35 3.12 0.35
N VAL A 272 5.80 2.64 1.46
CA VAL A 272 5.77 3.31 2.76
C VAL A 272 6.81 2.70 3.66
N LEU A 273 7.65 3.54 4.27
CA LEU A 273 8.70 3.11 5.18
C LEU A 273 8.14 2.82 6.58
N VAL A 274 8.45 1.63 7.10
CA VAL A 274 8.10 1.12 8.42
C VAL A 274 9.24 1.41 9.40
N ASN A 275 9.28 2.65 9.89
CA ASN A 275 10.40 3.10 10.71
C ASN A 275 10.12 2.99 12.20
N THR A 276 11.19 2.96 13.00
CA THR A 276 11.08 2.91 14.46
C THR A 276 10.64 4.26 15.03
N PRO A 277 9.94 4.28 16.19
CA PRO A 277 9.58 5.52 16.86
C PRO A 277 10.78 6.41 17.18
N ASP A 278 10.65 7.71 16.95
CA ASP A 278 11.65 8.74 17.30
C ASP A 278 10.95 10.03 17.77
N SER A 279 11.73 10.97 18.31
CA SER A 279 11.28 12.31 18.67
C SER A 279 12.33 13.39 18.36
N THR A 280 13.35 13.08 17.55
CA THR A 280 14.47 13.99 17.29
C THR A 280 14.54 14.47 15.85
N LEU A 281 14.05 13.67 14.90
CA LEU A 281 14.06 14.00 13.48
C LEU A 281 13.06 15.11 13.16
N ALA A 282 13.58 16.26 12.73
CA ALA A 282 12.80 17.39 12.24
C ALA A 282 12.83 17.46 10.71
N MET A 283 11.68 17.32 10.07
CA MET A 283 11.54 17.35 8.61
C MET A 283 11.13 18.73 8.10
N MET A 284 11.71 19.13 6.98
CA MET A 284 11.52 20.43 6.36
C MET A 284 10.20 20.53 5.59
N THR A 285 9.69 21.75 5.46
CA THR A 285 8.61 22.12 4.54
C THR A 285 9.17 22.99 3.41
N ALA A 286 8.43 23.16 2.32
CA ALA A 286 8.84 24.06 1.23
C ALA A 286 8.97 25.53 1.69
N SER A 287 8.29 25.91 2.77
CA SER A 287 8.39 27.25 3.37
C SER A 287 9.66 27.47 4.20
N GLY A 288 10.48 26.42 4.40
CA GLY A 288 11.68 26.47 5.25
C GLY A 288 11.43 26.20 6.73
N GLN A 289 10.18 25.95 7.14
CA GLN A 289 9.87 25.49 8.51
C GLN A 289 10.22 24.02 8.68
N ALA A 290 10.58 23.62 9.91
CA ALA A 290 10.80 22.23 10.27
C ALA A 290 9.81 21.75 11.35
N MET A 291 9.36 20.52 11.25
CA MET A 291 8.48 19.87 12.23
C MET A 291 9.09 18.55 12.68
N VAL A 292 8.96 18.20 13.96
CA VAL A 292 9.42 16.90 14.47
C VAL A 292 8.43 15.80 14.05
N TYR A 293 8.96 14.71 13.50
CA TYR A 293 8.21 13.55 13.06
C TYR A 293 8.43 12.38 14.04
N PRO A 294 7.40 11.59 14.36
CA PRO A 294 7.47 10.56 15.41
C PRO A 294 8.16 9.25 14.96
N GLN A 295 8.98 9.29 13.90
CA GLN A 295 9.69 8.14 13.34
C GLN A 295 11.09 8.56 12.89
N SER A 296 12.06 7.66 13.05
CA SER A 296 13.44 7.88 12.60
C SER A 296 13.56 7.76 11.07
N LEU A 297 14.71 8.15 10.53
CA LEU A 297 15.18 7.74 9.20
C LEU A 297 16.51 7.02 9.36
N ASP A 298 16.73 6.00 8.53
CA ASP A 298 17.92 5.17 8.62
C ASP A 298 19.19 5.92 8.18
N ASP A 299 20.34 5.44 8.67
CA ASP A 299 21.67 5.98 8.38
C ASP A 299 22.00 6.19 6.89
N PRO A 300 21.55 5.33 5.94
CA PRO A 300 21.78 5.55 4.52
C PRO A 300 21.17 6.85 3.94
N PHE A 301 20.32 7.54 4.69
CA PHE A 301 19.73 8.82 4.30
C PHE A 301 20.41 10.04 4.95
N LYS A 302 21.44 9.82 5.79
CA LYS A 302 22.27 10.91 6.30
C LYS A 302 23.15 11.45 5.17
N SER A 303 22.95 12.72 4.77
CA SER A 303 23.71 13.35 3.70
C SER A 303 24.94 14.13 4.18
N GLY A 304 25.07 14.32 5.49
CA GLY A 304 26.23 14.95 6.10
C GLY A 304 25.95 15.46 7.51
N SER A 305 26.96 16.05 8.13
CA SER A 305 26.78 16.73 9.42
C SER A 305 27.70 17.95 9.54
N VAL A 306 27.31 18.88 10.40
CA VAL A 306 28.12 20.05 10.77
C VAL A 306 28.16 20.13 12.30
N SER A 307 29.37 20.21 12.85
CA SER A 307 29.60 20.39 14.28
C SER A 307 29.58 21.86 14.68
N ASN A 308 29.50 22.14 15.98
CA ASN A 308 29.52 23.49 16.56
C ASN A 308 28.38 24.41 16.10
N VAL A 309 27.23 23.84 15.73
CA VAL A 309 26.04 24.62 15.39
C VAL A 309 25.38 25.11 16.68
N ALA A 310 25.17 26.42 16.80
CA ALA A 310 24.79 27.05 18.07
C ALA A 310 23.36 26.71 18.54
N THR A 311 22.41 26.56 17.62
CA THR A 311 21.00 26.33 17.91
C THR A 311 20.39 25.37 16.89
N ASN A 312 19.25 24.78 17.23
CA ASN A 312 18.46 24.01 16.28
C ASN A 312 18.00 24.87 15.09
N ASP A 313 17.63 26.13 15.32
CA ASP A 313 17.22 27.05 14.24
C ASP A 313 18.34 27.30 13.23
N ALA A 314 19.60 27.41 13.70
CA ALA A 314 20.76 27.52 12.82
C ALA A 314 20.99 26.22 12.02
N CYS A 315 20.71 25.06 12.61
CA CYS A 315 20.75 23.76 11.93
C CYS A 315 19.69 23.67 10.82
N VAL A 316 18.45 24.06 11.13
CA VAL A 316 17.33 24.15 10.17
C VAL A 316 17.64 25.11 9.03
N ALA A 317 18.16 26.31 9.33
CA ALA A 317 18.56 27.29 8.31
C ALA A 317 19.68 26.76 7.39
N ALA A 318 20.66 26.03 7.94
CA ALA A 318 21.71 25.40 7.16
C ALA A 318 21.17 24.29 6.23
N CYS A 319 20.16 23.56 6.66
CA CYS A 319 19.45 22.58 5.82
C CYS A 319 18.66 23.30 4.71
N GLN A 320 17.88 24.33 5.06
CA GLN A 320 17.11 25.13 4.11
C GLN A 320 17.98 25.71 2.98
N ALA A 321 19.17 26.20 3.30
CA ALA A 321 20.12 26.77 2.33
C ALA A 321 20.58 25.76 1.24
N LYS A 322 20.48 24.45 1.50
CA LYS A 322 20.80 23.40 0.52
C LYS A 322 19.67 23.15 -0.48
N GLY A 323 18.44 23.56 -0.17
CA GLY A 323 17.24 23.36 -1.00
C GLY A 323 16.71 21.93 -1.03
N ASN A 324 17.59 20.93 -1.15
CA ASN A 324 17.26 19.50 -1.25
C ASN A 324 17.50 18.70 0.05
N CYS A 325 17.82 19.39 1.15
CA CYS A 325 17.88 18.79 2.48
C CYS A 325 16.46 18.63 3.04
N ALA A 326 16.07 17.38 3.33
CA ALA A 326 14.70 17.03 3.70
C ALA A 326 14.47 17.08 5.22
N GLY A 327 15.51 16.91 6.04
CA GLY A 327 15.37 16.95 7.49
C GLY A 327 16.68 17.09 8.24
N VAL A 328 16.57 17.29 9.55
CA VAL A 328 17.69 17.48 10.46
C VAL A 328 17.49 16.73 11.77
N VAL A 329 18.60 16.30 12.37
CA VAL A 329 18.68 15.95 13.79
C VAL A 329 19.72 16.87 14.42
N TYR A 330 19.32 17.62 15.45
CA TYR A 330 20.21 18.50 16.20
C TYR A 330 20.44 17.95 17.62
N ALA A 331 21.66 17.50 17.89
CA ALA A 331 22.04 16.93 19.18
C ALA A 331 23.48 17.32 19.55
N GLY A 332 23.69 17.81 20.78
CA GLY A 332 25.04 18.09 21.28
C GLY A 332 25.84 19.12 20.45
N LYS A 333 25.16 20.12 19.87
CA LYS A 333 25.73 21.09 18.89
C LYS A 333 26.15 20.49 17.55
N THR A 334 25.80 19.24 17.29
CA THR A 334 25.96 18.59 15.98
C THR A 334 24.63 18.64 15.25
N CYS A 335 24.68 19.11 14.00
CA CYS A 335 23.57 19.14 13.07
C CYS A 335 23.78 18.06 12.02
N THR A 336 22.96 17.01 12.02
CA THR A 336 22.98 15.95 11.01
C THR A 336 21.88 16.21 9.99
N PHE A 337 22.22 16.18 8.70
CA PHE A 337 21.29 16.39 7.60
C PHE A 337 20.77 15.07 7.03
N TYR A 338 19.50 15.05 6.67
CA TYR A 338 18.83 13.92 6.02
C TYR A 338 18.35 14.32 4.62
N GLN A 339 18.51 13.40 3.67
CA GLN A 339 18.15 13.62 2.28
C GLN A 339 17.79 12.28 1.61
N PRO A 340 16.70 12.23 0.82
CA PRO A 340 16.39 11.04 0.03
C PRO A 340 17.43 10.84 -1.08
N LYS A 341 17.62 9.59 -1.51
CA LYS A 341 18.57 9.27 -2.58
C LYS A 341 18.00 9.68 -3.93
N ALA A 342 18.86 10.08 -4.88
CA ALA A 342 18.43 10.31 -6.25
C ALA A 342 17.96 8.99 -6.89
N SER A 343 16.86 9.05 -7.65
CA SER A 343 16.27 7.91 -8.32
C SER A 343 16.75 7.82 -9.78
N SER A 344 17.07 6.61 -10.24
CA SER A 344 17.24 6.32 -11.67
C SER A 344 15.90 5.99 -12.36
N PHE A 345 14.81 5.85 -11.61
CA PHE A 345 13.47 5.66 -12.15
C PHE A 345 12.81 7.02 -12.39
N GLY A 346 12.21 7.18 -13.57
CA GLY A 346 11.54 8.41 -13.98
C GLY A 346 10.32 8.72 -13.12
N GLY A 347 10.14 9.99 -12.77
CA GLY A 347 8.93 10.49 -12.11
C GLY A 347 8.79 10.18 -10.61
N ILE A 348 9.67 9.36 -10.02
CA ILE A 348 9.59 8.99 -8.60
C ILE A 348 9.72 10.22 -7.70
N ALA A 349 8.96 10.21 -6.59
CA ALA A 349 9.06 11.22 -5.55
C ALA A 349 9.19 10.60 -4.16
N ALA A 350 10.11 11.16 -3.35
CA ALA A 350 10.26 10.82 -1.94
C ALA A 350 9.48 11.84 -1.13
N GLY A 351 8.47 11.39 -0.39
CA GLY A 351 7.59 12.24 0.39
C GLY A 351 7.60 11.92 1.88
N TRP A 352 7.08 12.87 2.66
CA TRP A 352 6.86 12.73 4.09
C TRP A 352 5.60 13.47 4.53
N VAL A 353 4.90 12.87 5.49
CA VAL A 353 3.60 13.30 6.00
C VAL A 353 3.51 13.00 7.49
N ASN A 354 2.80 13.84 8.25
CA ASN A 354 2.52 13.59 9.66
C ASN A 354 1.02 13.70 9.91
N LYS A 355 0.47 12.81 10.74
CA LYS A 355 -0.91 12.89 11.25
C LYS A 355 -0.86 13.09 12.75
N PRO A 356 -0.60 14.33 13.22
CA PRO A 356 -0.32 14.58 14.63
C PRO A 356 -1.56 14.44 15.50
N VAL A 357 -2.77 14.63 14.96
CA VAL A 357 -4.03 14.50 15.70
C VAL A 357 -4.68 13.15 15.44
N VAL A 358 -4.97 12.43 16.52
CA VAL A 358 -5.72 11.17 16.50
C VAL A 358 -6.95 11.27 17.40
N ASN A 359 -8.07 10.74 16.93
CA ASN A 359 -9.30 10.63 17.71
C ASN A 359 -9.34 9.26 18.39
N VAL A 360 -9.73 9.23 19.66
CA VAL A 360 -9.77 8.04 20.49
C VAL A 360 -11.14 7.96 21.16
N ASP A 361 -11.79 6.81 21.03
CA ASP A 361 -12.97 6.44 21.80
C ASP A 361 -12.58 5.35 22.81
N THR A 362 -12.89 5.59 24.08
CA THR A 362 -12.58 4.66 25.18
C THR A 362 -13.81 3.96 25.73
N GLY A 363 -15.00 4.25 25.18
CA GLY A 363 -16.30 3.89 25.73
C GLY A 363 -16.77 4.78 26.89
N ALA A 364 -15.84 5.33 27.68
CA ALA A 364 -16.14 6.25 28.78
C ALA A 364 -16.04 7.73 28.37
N VAL A 365 -15.06 8.05 27.52
CA VAL A 365 -14.80 9.39 27.00
C VAL A 365 -14.27 9.29 25.58
N GLN A 366 -14.72 10.20 24.72
CA GLN A 366 -14.12 10.48 23.42
C GLN A 366 -13.18 11.68 23.55
N TYR A 367 -11.99 11.60 22.97
CA TYR A 367 -11.04 12.70 22.96
C TYR A 367 -10.18 12.68 21.69
N SER A 368 -9.70 13.85 21.30
CA SER A 368 -8.60 13.95 20.34
C SER A 368 -7.30 14.15 21.09
N SER A 369 -6.19 13.69 20.52
CA SER A 369 -4.87 13.83 21.11
C SER A 369 -3.79 14.09 20.08
N MET A 370 -2.74 14.76 20.54
CA MET A 370 -1.56 15.13 19.79
C MET A 370 -0.31 14.75 20.60
N ALA A 371 0.44 13.76 20.11
CA ALA A 371 1.70 13.36 20.72
C ALA A 371 2.80 14.40 20.46
N LEU A 372 3.87 14.35 21.26
CA LEU A 372 5.01 15.27 21.19
C LEU A 372 4.61 16.74 21.37
N ALA A 373 3.53 16.98 22.12
CA ALA A 373 2.89 18.29 22.23
C ALA A 373 2.52 18.63 23.66
N ALA A 374 2.72 19.90 24.03
CA ALA A 374 2.31 20.46 25.31
C ALA A 374 1.87 21.93 25.16
N LEU A 375 1.07 22.40 26.10
CA LEU A 375 0.75 23.82 26.24
C LEU A 375 1.65 24.47 27.30
N PRO A 376 1.89 25.79 27.19
CA PRO A 376 2.65 26.53 28.19
C PRO A 376 2.07 26.38 29.61
N LYS A 377 2.96 26.33 30.61
CA LYS A 377 2.58 26.19 32.04
C LYS A 377 1.60 27.26 32.51
N ALA A 378 1.59 28.44 31.88
CA ALA A 378 0.66 29.54 32.19
C ALA A 378 -0.82 29.15 32.05
N TYR A 379 -1.14 28.13 31.25
CA TYR A 379 -2.50 27.66 31.03
C TYR A 379 -2.91 26.50 31.96
N VAL A 380 -2.00 25.97 32.78
CA VAL A 380 -2.30 24.88 33.73
C VAL A 380 -3.17 25.43 34.85
N LYS A 381 -4.31 24.78 35.09
CA LYS A 381 -5.22 25.11 36.20
C LYS A 381 -5.17 24.09 37.33
N GLU A 382 -4.99 22.82 36.97
CA GLU A 382 -4.89 21.72 37.92
C GLU A 382 -3.84 20.73 37.43
N MET A 383 -3.14 20.11 38.36
CA MET A 383 -2.12 19.10 38.11
C MET A 383 -2.46 17.86 38.93
N VAL A 384 -2.58 16.72 38.24
CA VAL A 384 -2.94 15.44 38.83
C VAL A 384 -1.79 14.45 38.63
N PRO A 385 -1.02 14.12 39.68
CA PRO A 385 0.05 13.13 39.60
C PRO A 385 -0.49 11.70 39.63
N GLY A 386 0.35 10.73 39.27
CA GLY A 386 0.03 9.29 39.41
C GLY A 386 -0.90 8.74 38.33
N ILE A 387 -1.05 9.43 37.20
CA ILE A 387 -1.91 8.99 36.09
C ILE A 387 -1.15 8.01 35.19
N ALA A 388 -1.75 6.85 34.91
CA ALA A 388 -1.06 5.75 34.24
C ALA A 388 -0.92 5.93 32.72
N SER A 389 -1.87 6.62 32.09
CA SER A 389 -1.91 6.78 30.63
C SER A 389 -2.60 8.08 30.18
N THR A 390 -2.43 8.43 28.91
CA THR A 390 -3.18 9.52 28.25
C THR A 390 -4.69 9.31 28.34
N LYS A 391 -5.16 8.05 28.22
CA LYS A 391 -6.57 7.68 28.35
C LYS A 391 -7.10 8.02 29.74
N ASP A 392 -6.36 7.66 30.78
CA ASP A 392 -6.77 7.93 32.17
C ASP A 392 -6.78 9.43 32.46
N CYS A 393 -5.84 10.18 31.87
CA CYS A 393 -5.82 11.64 31.92
C CYS A 393 -7.06 12.27 31.27
N ALA A 394 -7.49 11.76 30.11
CA ALA A 394 -8.72 12.20 29.44
C ALA A 394 -9.98 11.92 30.27
N VAL A 395 -10.06 10.73 30.89
CA VAL A 395 -11.17 10.37 31.79
C VAL A 395 -11.21 11.30 33.00
N ALA A 396 -10.08 11.54 33.64
CA ALA A 396 -9.97 12.44 34.79
C ALA A 396 -10.36 13.89 34.41
N ALA A 397 -9.89 14.39 33.28
CA ALA A 397 -10.25 15.71 32.75
C ALA A 397 -11.76 15.83 32.53
N SER A 398 -12.37 14.83 31.88
CA SER A 398 -13.81 14.79 31.63
C SER A 398 -14.64 14.79 32.91
N GLN A 399 -14.28 13.94 33.89
CA GLN A 399 -14.95 13.90 35.21
C GLN A 399 -14.85 15.24 35.97
N LYS A 400 -13.73 15.93 35.81
CA LYS A 400 -13.47 17.26 36.38
C LYS A 400 -14.00 18.41 35.53
N LYS A 401 -14.68 18.13 34.41
CA LYS A 401 -15.26 19.09 33.47
C LYS A 401 -14.22 20.01 32.80
N PHE A 402 -13.00 19.52 32.60
CA PHE A 402 -12.00 20.16 31.76
C PHE A 402 -12.05 19.58 30.34
N THR A 403 -12.05 20.47 29.35
CA THR A 403 -11.95 20.08 27.94
C THR A 403 -10.51 19.78 27.56
N LEU A 404 -9.53 20.59 27.96
CA LEU A 404 -8.13 20.44 27.56
C LEU A 404 -7.30 19.77 28.66
N PHE A 405 -6.42 18.85 28.26
CA PHE A 405 -5.51 18.16 29.16
C PHE A 405 -4.14 17.89 28.52
N GLY A 406 -3.13 17.62 29.33
CA GLY A 406 -1.80 17.25 28.88
C GLY A 406 -1.23 16.15 29.75
N TYR A 407 -0.92 15.01 29.16
CA TYR A 407 -0.33 13.87 29.86
C TYR A 407 1.16 13.79 29.58
N ASN A 408 1.99 13.79 30.62
CA ASN A 408 3.43 13.58 30.49
C ASN A 408 3.79 12.15 30.91
N GLN A 409 4.23 11.33 29.95
CA GLN A 409 4.46 9.90 30.14
C GLN A 409 5.66 9.58 31.04
N LYS A 410 6.64 10.48 31.15
CA LYS A 410 7.85 10.31 31.97
C LYS A 410 7.55 10.61 33.45
N THR A 411 6.82 11.68 33.71
CA THR A 411 6.49 12.13 35.07
C THR A 411 5.19 11.53 35.61
N LYS A 412 4.37 10.90 34.75
CA LYS A 412 3.04 10.38 35.08
C LYS A 412 2.10 11.46 35.62
N VAL A 413 2.28 12.70 35.14
CA VAL A 413 1.48 13.87 35.52
C VAL A 413 0.49 14.21 34.41
N CYS A 414 -0.75 14.49 34.82
CA CYS A 414 -1.82 14.99 33.98
C CYS A 414 -2.11 16.45 34.35
N ASN A 415 -1.91 17.36 33.41
CA ASN A 415 -2.24 18.78 33.57
C ASN A 415 -3.60 19.05 32.94
N PHE A 416 -4.49 19.74 33.63
CA PHE A 416 -5.71 20.29 33.05
C PHE A 416 -5.48 21.74 32.65
N TYR A 417 -5.79 22.08 31.39
CA TYR A 417 -5.57 23.40 30.84
C TYR A 417 -6.87 24.18 30.72
N GLN A 418 -6.77 25.50 30.82
CA GLN A 418 -7.85 26.41 30.49
C GLN A 418 -7.32 27.61 29.71
N PRO A 419 -7.91 27.93 28.54
CA PRO A 419 -7.54 29.11 27.78
C PRO A 419 -7.96 30.39 28.52
N VAL A 420 -7.41 31.53 28.08
CA VAL A 420 -7.80 32.83 28.62
C VAL A 420 -9.25 33.12 28.22
N THR A 421 -10.01 33.69 29.15
CA THR A 421 -11.39 34.11 28.91
C THR A 421 -11.46 35.06 27.70
N SER A 422 -12.35 34.75 26.76
CA SER A 422 -12.58 35.53 25.55
C SER A 422 -14.02 35.33 25.11
N THR A 423 -14.59 36.34 24.45
CA THR A 423 -15.91 36.24 23.80
C THR A 423 -15.86 35.46 22.49
N LYS A 424 -14.65 35.19 21.99
CA LYS A 424 -14.43 34.41 20.77
C LYS A 424 -14.47 32.90 21.07
N ALA A 425 -14.93 32.12 20.10
CA ALA A 425 -14.97 30.66 20.17
C ALA A 425 -13.66 30.07 19.64
N LEU A 426 -12.99 29.27 20.47
CA LEU A 426 -11.89 28.40 20.05
C LEU A 426 -12.47 27.12 19.46
N SER A 427 -12.10 26.84 18.22
CA SER A 427 -12.47 25.65 17.47
C SER A 427 -11.30 24.68 17.46
N LEU A 428 -11.32 23.68 18.34
CA LEU A 428 -10.31 22.63 18.40
C LEU A 428 -10.57 21.58 17.32
N VAL A 429 -9.50 21.03 16.74
CA VAL A 429 -9.55 20.03 15.67
C VAL A 429 -10.24 18.75 16.14
N ASN A 430 -11.22 18.24 15.39
CA ASN A 430 -11.87 16.96 15.70
C ASN A 430 -12.24 16.18 14.43
N THR A 431 -13.36 16.55 13.77
CA THR A 431 -13.71 16.05 12.43
C THR A 431 -13.65 17.21 11.43
N PRO A 432 -13.61 16.98 10.11
CA PRO A 432 -13.59 18.07 9.13
C PRO A 432 -14.75 19.07 9.24
N LEU A 433 -15.87 18.64 9.82
CA LEU A 433 -17.11 19.41 9.90
C LEU A 433 -17.43 19.92 11.32
N VAL A 434 -17.00 19.19 12.36
CA VAL A 434 -17.47 19.43 13.73
C VAL A 434 -16.27 19.66 14.65
N PRO A 435 -15.87 20.92 14.88
CA PRO A 435 -14.83 21.23 15.86
C PRO A 435 -15.32 20.96 17.28
N VAL A 436 -14.38 20.76 18.21
CA VAL A 436 -14.68 20.88 19.64
C VAL A 436 -14.62 22.37 19.98
N ALA A 437 -15.80 22.98 20.13
CA ALA A 437 -15.93 24.39 20.46
C ALA A 437 -15.80 24.62 21.98
N LEU A 438 -14.92 25.54 22.39
CA LEU A 438 -14.86 26.04 23.76
C LEU A 438 -14.65 27.57 23.78
N SER A 439 -15.16 28.23 24.82
CA SER A 439 -14.93 29.67 25.03
C SER A 439 -13.48 29.94 25.41
N GLY A 440 -12.86 30.94 24.79
CA GLY A 440 -11.54 31.41 25.16
C GLY A 440 -10.58 31.52 23.98
N SER A 441 -9.36 31.94 24.28
CA SER A 441 -8.27 32.03 23.33
C SER A 441 -6.93 31.84 24.03
N PHE A 442 -5.90 31.45 23.28
CA PHE A 442 -4.52 31.50 23.77
C PHE A 442 -3.82 32.79 23.34
N GLY A 443 -2.78 33.15 24.07
CA GLY A 443 -1.89 34.27 23.77
C GLY A 443 -0.94 33.99 22.61
N SER A 444 -0.06 34.96 22.33
CA SER A 444 0.93 34.89 21.25
C SER A 444 2.01 33.81 21.45
N ASP A 445 2.09 33.22 22.64
CA ASP A 445 2.96 32.10 22.98
C ASP A 445 2.47 30.75 22.39
N VAL A 446 1.21 30.72 21.92
CA VAL A 446 0.58 29.55 21.27
C VAL A 446 -0.01 29.92 19.90
N ALA A 447 -0.38 31.19 19.70
CA ALA A 447 -0.95 31.67 18.46
C ALA A 447 0.08 31.78 17.33
N VAL A 448 -0.31 31.32 16.14
CA VAL A 448 0.41 31.51 14.87
C VAL A 448 -0.27 32.63 14.08
N LYS A 449 0.45 33.13 13.06
CA LYS A 449 0.10 34.23 12.16
C LYS A 449 -1.40 34.30 11.80
N ALA A 450 -1.96 35.50 11.87
CA ALA A 450 -3.33 35.76 11.43
C ALA A 450 -3.47 35.56 9.91
N LEU A 451 -4.46 34.75 9.52
CA LEU A 451 -4.87 34.48 8.13
C LEU A 451 -6.18 35.19 7.82
N ALA A 452 -6.48 35.45 6.56
CA ALA A 452 -7.79 35.95 6.15
C ALA A 452 -8.82 34.81 6.18
N ALA A 453 -10.01 35.08 6.73
CA ALA A 453 -11.13 34.14 6.70
C ALA A 453 -12.46 34.90 6.68
N THR A 454 -13.47 34.32 6.03
CA THR A 454 -14.81 34.91 5.91
C THR A 454 -15.80 34.43 6.97
N SER A 455 -15.56 33.23 7.52
CA SER A 455 -16.41 32.60 8.54
C SER A 455 -15.58 31.78 9.54
N ALA A 456 -16.21 31.37 10.65
CA ALA A 456 -15.61 30.46 11.62
C ALA A 456 -15.31 29.08 11.01
N SER A 457 -16.18 28.60 10.12
CA SER A 457 -15.96 27.36 9.35
C SER A 457 -14.74 27.48 8.45
N ASP A 458 -14.57 28.60 7.74
CA ASP A 458 -13.40 28.81 6.88
C ASP A 458 -12.12 28.89 7.72
N CYS A 459 -12.17 29.61 8.84
CA CYS A 459 -11.06 29.68 9.79
C CYS A 459 -10.70 28.32 10.38
N TYR A 460 -11.70 27.46 10.66
CA TYR A 460 -11.46 26.10 11.12
C TYR A 460 -10.70 25.27 10.09
N LYS A 461 -11.08 25.35 8.82
CA LYS A 461 -10.42 24.64 7.70
C LYS A 461 -8.97 25.07 7.46
N LEU A 462 -8.59 26.28 7.88
CA LEU A 462 -7.20 26.75 7.80
C LEU A 462 -6.28 26.10 8.84
N CYS A 463 -6.85 25.46 9.88
CA CYS A 463 -6.08 24.70 10.86
C CYS A 463 -5.83 23.28 10.33
N ILE A 464 -4.71 23.09 9.64
CA ILE A 464 -4.30 21.80 9.07
C ILE A 464 -3.23 21.17 9.96
N PRO A 465 -3.56 20.16 10.79
CA PRO A 465 -2.59 19.62 11.76
C PRO A 465 -1.31 19.09 11.10
N SER A 466 -1.45 18.41 9.96
CA SER A 466 -0.35 17.83 9.18
C SER A 466 0.60 18.88 8.57
N GLN A 467 0.21 20.16 8.52
CA GLN A 467 1.01 21.23 7.94
C GLN A 467 1.97 21.89 8.95
N ASN A 468 1.50 22.08 10.19
CA ASN A 468 2.20 22.89 11.19
C ASN A 468 1.83 22.54 12.65
N ASN A 469 1.36 21.31 12.92
CA ASN A 469 0.87 20.90 14.24
C ASN A 469 -0.23 21.84 14.80
N CYS A 470 -1.06 22.41 13.91
CA CYS A 470 -2.22 23.18 14.36
C CYS A 470 -3.22 22.29 15.10
N PHE A 471 -3.68 22.74 16.27
CA PHE A 471 -4.65 22.01 17.10
C PHE A 471 -5.98 22.75 17.28
N GLY A 472 -6.04 24.03 16.91
CA GLY A 472 -7.30 24.77 16.88
C GLY A 472 -7.19 26.15 16.25
N SER A 473 -8.31 26.84 16.10
CA SER A 473 -8.37 28.19 15.56
C SER A 473 -9.44 29.07 16.22
N VAL A 474 -9.26 30.38 16.13
CA VAL A 474 -10.21 31.39 16.59
C VAL A 474 -10.49 32.37 15.45
N PHE A 475 -11.76 32.52 15.12
CA PHE A 475 -12.22 33.48 14.11
C PHE A 475 -12.60 34.82 14.75
N ASP A 476 -12.12 35.90 14.17
CA ASP A 476 -12.55 37.26 14.47
C ASP A 476 -13.47 37.77 13.36
N SER A 477 -14.76 37.83 13.66
CA SER A 477 -15.79 38.28 12.71
C SER A 477 -15.69 39.75 12.34
N ALA A 478 -15.14 40.59 13.23
CA ALA A 478 -14.97 42.02 13.01
C ALA A 478 -13.76 42.30 12.12
N ALA A 479 -12.64 41.63 12.40
CA ALA A 479 -11.41 41.76 11.63
C ALA A 479 -11.36 40.89 10.36
N LYS A 480 -12.32 39.98 10.17
CA LYS A 480 -12.30 38.95 9.10
C LYS A 480 -10.98 38.18 9.06
N SER A 481 -10.48 37.88 10.25
CA SER A 481 -9.20 37.23 10.45
C SER A 481 -9.34 35.94 11.25
N CYS A 482 -8.40 35.04 11.03
CA CYS A 482 -8.33 33.74 11.66
C CYS A 482 -6.97 33.61 12.35
N ALA A 483 -6.98 33.33 13.65
CA ALA A 483 -5.79 32.91 14.38
C ALA A 483 -5.77 31.38 14.45
N THR A 484 -4.69 30.76 13.99
CA THR A 484 -4.45 29.32 14.19
C THR A 484 -3.52 29.11 15.38
N TYR A 485 -3.66 28.01 16.09
CA TYR A 485 -2.89 27.71 17.30
C TYR A 485 -2.04 26.46 17.10
N GLN A 486 -0.75 26.58 17.40
CA GLN A 486 0.22 25.50 17.32
C GLN A 486 0.66 25.11 18.73
N ALA A 487 0.71 23.81 19.00
CA ALA A 487 1.19 23.33 20.28
C ALA A 487 2.72 23.43 20.37
N GLY A 488 3.24 23.68 21.57
CA GLY A 488 4.67 23.60 21.82
C GLY A 488 5.15 22.15 21.78
N PHE A 489 6.42 21.92 21.43
CA PHE A 489 7.02 20.59 21.40
C PHE A 489 7.43 20.12 22.79
N ASP A 490 7.02 18.91 23.17
CA ASP A 490 7.55 18.19 24.33
C ASP A 490 7.53 16.68 24.06
N ALA A 491 8.70 16.06 23.95
CA ALA A 491 8.85 14.66 23.55
C ALA A 491 8.19 13.65 24.51
N ALA A 492 7.88 14.05 25.74
CA ALA A 492 7.27 13.19 26.75
C ALA A 492 5.76 13.44 26.91
N SER A 493 5.21 14.48 26.26
CA SER A 493 3.85 14.91 26.51
C SER A 493 2.91 14.64 25.35
N THR A 494 1.67 14.38 25.69
CA THR A 494 0.55 14.31 24.78
C THR A 494 -0.46 15.36 25.19
N LEU A 495 -0.71 16.34 24.31
CA LEU A 495 -1.81 17.28 24.44
C LEU A 495 -3.09 16.59 24.00
N GLY A 496 -4.20 16.80 24.70
CA GLY A 496 -5.48 16.27 24.28
C GLY A 496 -6.65 17.14 24.67
N TRP A 497 -7.78 16.89 24.03
CA TRP A 497 -9.03 17.55 24.33
C TRP A 497 -10.21 16.60 24.26
N VAL A 498 -11.03 16.63 25.31
CA VAL A 498 -12.28 15.86 25.45
C VAL A 498 -13.27 16.35 24.40
N ILE A 499 -13.79 15.42 23.61
CA ILE A 499 -14.84 15.67 22.64
C ILE A 499 -16.16 15.74 23.41
N LEU A 500 -16.71 16.94 23.50
CA LEU A 500 -18.02 17.15 24.11
C LEU A 500 -19.11 16.54 23.21
N LYS A 501 -20.10 15.91 23.82
CA LYS A 501 -21.23 15.32 23.10
C LYS A 501 -22.12 16.41 22.50
N THR A 502 -21.84 16.78 21.24
CA THR A 502 -22.59 17.77 20.47
C THR A 502 -23.45 17.16 19.37
N LEU A 503 -23.14 15.93 18.97
CA LEU A 503 -23.87 15.18 17.95
C LEU A 503 -24.75 14.10 18.61
N PRO A 504 -25.89 13.75 18.00
CA PRO A 504 -26.73 12.66 18.46
C PRO A 504 -26.04 11.30 18.26
N ASP A 505 -26.27 10.35 19.17
CA ASP A 505 -25.84 8.94 18.98
C ASP A 505 -26.88 8.11 18.23
N THR A 506 -28.13 8.59 18.17
CA THR A 506 -29.27 7.85 17.63
C THR A 506 -30.11 8.74 16.74
N MET A 507 -30.77 8.13 15.74
CA MET A 507 -31.71 8.82 14.87
C MET A 507 -32.97 9.26 15.64
N SER A 508 -33.41 10.50 15.44
CA SER A 508 -34.70 10.99 15.98
C SER A 508 -35.88 10.66 15.07
N THR A 509 -35.63 10.60 13.75
CA THR A 509 -36.64 10.38 12.72
C THR A 509 -36.06 9.45 11.66
N VAL A 510 -36.84 8.46 11.24
CA VAL A 510 -36.49 7.55 10.14
C VAL A 510 -37.61 7.64 9.11
N ASN A 511 -37.28 8.05 7.89
CA ASN A 511 -38.22 8.12 6.76
C ASN A 511 -37.95 7.02 5.72
N GLN A 512 -36.73 6.48 5.73
CA GLN A 512 -36.27 5.46 4.80
C GLN A 512 -35.31 4.50 5.50
N VAL A 513 -35.38 3.22 5.15
CA VAL A 513 -34.38 2.21 5.52
C VAL A 513 -33.79 1.58 4.26
N ASP A 514 -32.47 1.59 4.16
CA ASP A 514 -31.73 0.92 3.10
C ASP A 514 -30.98 -0.27 3.69
N PHE A 515 -31.35 -1.48 3.27
CA PHE A 515 -30.68 -2.71 3.62
C PHE A 515 -29.58 -3.03 2.61
N TYR A 516 -28.45 -3.52 3.11
CA TYR A 516 -27.33 -4.05 2.32
C TYR A 516 -27.06 -5.45 2.86
N ILE A 517 -27.47 -6.46 2.10
CA ILE A 517 -27.43 -7.86 2.52
C ILE A 517 -26.36 -8.54 1.69
N THR A 518 -25.24 -8.87 2.33
CA THR A 518 -24.02 -9.35 1.67
C THR A 518 -23.56 -10.68 2.22
N ALA A 519 -22.68 -11.36 1.48
CA ALA A 519 -22.04 -12.57 1.96
C ALA A 519 -20.99 -12.21 3.02
N HIS A 520 -20.14 -11.23 2.71
CA HIS A 520 -19.00 -10.84 3.53
C HIS A 520 -19.03 -9.36 3.95
N GLN A 521 -18.16 -9.02 4.89
CA GLN A 521 -18.14 -7.73 5.55
C GLN A 521 -17.65 -6.58 4.68
N ASP A 522 -16.82 -6.82 3.67
CA ASP A 522 -16.23 -5.80 2.78
C ASP A 522 -16.99 -5.60 1.45
N ASP A 523 -17.84 -6.56 1.07
CA ASP A 523 -18.59 -6.56 -0.20
C ASP A 523 -19.32 -5.21 -0.43
N HIS A 524 -19.89 -4.64 0.64
CA HIS A 524 -20.69 -3.43 0.54
C HIS A 524 -19.82 -2.16 0.41
N GLU A 525 -18.68 -2.09 1.10
CA GLU A 525 -17.69 -1.03 0.91
C GLU A 525 -17.06 -1.07 -0.48
N LEU A 526 -16.92 -2.25 -1.09
CA LEU A 526 -16.37 -2.40 -2.44
C LEU A 526 -17.40 -2.12 -3.54
N PHE A 527 -18.53 -2.80 -3.51
CA PHE A 527 -19.43 -2.88 -4.66
C PHE A 527 -20.71 -2.04 -4.52
N MET A 528 -20.94 -1.48 -3.33
CA MET A 528 -22.13 -0.66 -3.01
C MET A 528 -21.77 0.68 -2.36
N SER A 529 -20.54 1.17 -2.53
CA SER A 529 -20.10 2.38 -1.84
C SER A 529 -20.89 3.63 -2.24
N ALA A 530 -21.30 3.77 -3.50
CA ALA A 530 -22.10 4.94 -3.92
C ALA A 530 -23.50 5.00 -3.25
N PRO A 531 -24.33 3.93 -3.26
CA PRO A 531 -25.59 3.98 -2.52
C PRO A 531 -25.39 4.11 -1.02
N ILE A 532 -24.34 3.53 -0.42
CA ILE A 532 -24.00 3.74 1.00
C ILE A 532 -23.68 5.20 1.28
N TYR A 533 -22.81 5.83 0.46
CA TYR A 533 -22.50 7.25 0.56
C TYR A 533 -23.79 8.10 0.63
N ASN A 534 -24.76 7.80 -0.25
CA ASN A 534 -26.03 8.52 -0.31
C ASN A 534 -26.98 8.21 0.85
N SER A 535 -26.95 6.98 1.38
CA SER A 535 -27.75 6.56 2.53
C SER A 535 -27.24 7.18 3.83
N VAL A 536 -25.93 7.04 4.11
CA VAL A 536 -25.31 7.49 5.38
C VAL A 536 -25.28 9.02 5.48
N LYS A 537 -25.08 9.74 4.37
CA LYS A 537 -25.09 11.22 4.38
C LYS A 537 -26.48 11.84 4.61
N THR A 538 -27.54 11.04 4.67
CA THR A 538 -28.92 11.52 4.83
C THR A 538 -29.41 11.27 6.25
N GLN A 539 -29.61 12.33 7.03
CA GLN A 539 -29.93 12.21 8.46
C GLN A 539 -31.20 11.39 8.75
N SER A 540 -32.21 11.41 7.88
CA SER A 540 -33.46 10.64 8.05
C SER A 540 -33.44 9.24 7.43
N THR A 541 -32.30 8.79 6.90
CA THR A 541 -32.15 7.47 6.30
C THR A 541 -31.33 6.58 7.22
N LYS A 542 -31.84 5.37 7.48
CA LYS A 542 -31.14 4.34 8.24
C LYS A 542 -30.50 3.37 7.26
N SER A 543 -29.21 3.09 7.41
CA SER A 543 -28.51 2.05 6.66
C SER A 543 -28.38 0.80 7.52
N VAL A 544 -28.74 -0.37 7.00
CA VAL A 544 -28.70 -1.64 7.72
C VAL A 544 -27.87 -2.65 6.94
N PHE A 545 -26.74 -3.06 7.49
CA PHE A 545 -25.82 -4.02 6.91
C PHE A 545 -26.06 -5.39 7.56
N VAL A 546 -26.31 -6.41 6.75
CA VAL A 546 -26.56 -7.79 7.20
C VAL A 546 -25.56 -8.70 6.52
N TYR A 547 -24.66 -9.29 7.32
CA TYR A 547 -23.59 -10.17 6.85
C TYR A 547 -24.01 -11.61 7.05
N LEU A 548 -24.22 -12.35 5.96
CA LEU A 548 -24.74 -13.71 6.01
C LEU A 548 -23.69 -14.75 6.44
N SER A 549 -22.41 -14.43 6.24
CA SER A 549 -21.29 -15.25 6.72
C SER A 549 -20.37 -14.48 7.67
N ALA A 550 -19.45 -15.21 8.30
CA ALA A 550 -18.36 -14.67 9.09
C ALA A 550 -17.25 -14.10 8.21
N GLY A 551 -17.22 -14.42 6.92
CA GLY A 551 -16.12 -14.00 6.04
C GLY A 551 -14.77 -14.57 6.49
N ASP A 552 -14.77 -15.79 7.05
CA ASP A 552 -13.59 -16.39 7.65
C ASP A 552 -12.60 -16.96 6.63
N ALA A 553 -12.96 -17.07 5.34
CA ALA A 553 -12.10 -17.67 4.31
C ALA A 553 -11.49 -19.04 4.75
N GLY A 554 -12.22 -19.81 5.57
CA GLY A 554 -11.77 -21.07 6.17
C GLY A 554 -10.73 -20.94 7.28
N GLN A 555 -10.36 -19.72 7.68
CA GLN A 555 -9.37 -19.45 8.72
C GLN A 555 -9.97 -19.52 10.13
N THR A 556 -9.13 -19.90 11.09
CA THR A 556 -9.54 -20.11 12.50
C THR A 556 -8.72 -19.28 13.49
N ASP A 557 -7.93 -18.34 12.98
CA ASP A 557 -6.89 -17.57 13.66
C ASP A 557 -7.32 -16.13 14.01
N GLY A 558 -8.64 -15.88 14.05
CA GLY A 558 -9.21 -14.58 14.38
C GLY A 558 -9.49 -13.67 13.18
N TRP A 559 -9.22 -14.11 11.95
CA TRP A 559 -9.47 -13.36 10.72
C TRP A 559 -10.88 -12.73 10.63
N TRP A 560 -11.94 -13.49 10.93
CA TRP A 560 -13.31 -12.98 10.85
C TRP A 560 -13.58 -11.81 11.81
N ARG A 561 -12.98 -11.81 13.02
CA ARG A 561 -13.13 -10.72 14.01
C ARG A 561 -12.43 -9.45 13.52
N ALA A 562 -11.29 -9.62 12.86
CA ALA A 562 -10.56 -8.52 12.25
C ALA A 562 -11.39 -7.88 11.12
N ARG A 563 -12.07 -8.67 10.28
CA ARG A 563 -12.98 -8.16 9.25
C ARG A 563 -14.19 -7.40 9.84
N GLU A 564 -14.80 -7.93 10.90
CA GLU A 564 -15.87 -7.19 11.62
C GLU A 564 -15.36 -5.84 12.15
N THR A 565 -14.14 -5.81 12.68
CA THR A 565 -13.51 -4.57 13.14
C THR A 565 -13.25 -3.61 11.98
N GLY A 566 -12.75 -4.12 10.84
CA GLY A 566 -12.53 -3.36 9.62
C GLY A 566 -13.80 -2.64 9.13
N THR A 567 -14.92 -3.36 8.99
CA THR A 567 -16.19 -2.74 8.53
C THR A 567 -16.77 -1.73 9.52
N ILE A 568 -16.58 -1.94 10.83
CA ILE A 568 -17.00 -0.98 11.85
C ILE A 568 -16.13 0.30 11.78
N GLU A 569 -14.82 0.18 11.56
CA GLU A 569 -13.94 1.34 11.35
C GLU A 569 -14.25 2.09 10.04
N ALA A 570 -14.62 1.38 8.98
CA ALA A 570 -15.21 1.98 7.77
C ALA A 570 -16.45 2.82 8.10
N THR A 571 -17.35 2.29 8.91
CA THR A 571 -18.57 2.99 9.32
C THR A 571 -18.28 4.22 10.17
N LYS A 572 -17.35 4.14 11.13
CA LYS A 572 -16.89 5.33 11.88
C LYS A 572 -16.29 6.39 10.95
N THR A 573 -15.59 5.96 9.89
CA THR A 573 -15.06 6.87 8.86
C THR A 573 -16.19 7.58 8.13
N TRP A 574 -17.21 6.86 7.66
CA TRP A 574 -18.41 7.45 7.05
C TRP A 574 -19.09 8.48 7.96
N ILE A 575 -19.35 8.11 9.21
CA ILE A 575 -20.02 8.99 10.19
C ILE A 575 -19.21 10.26 10.45
N ASN A 576 -17.89 10.13 10.59
CA ASN A 576 -16.99 11.27 10.78
C ASN A 576 -16.91 12.21 9.58
N LEU A 577 -16.97 11.67 8.35
CA LEU A 577 -16.95 12.46 7.12
C LEU A 577 -18.15 13.40 6.99
N PHE A 578 -19.34 12.94 7.43
CA PHE A 578 -20.58 13.71 7.33
C PHE A 578 -20.92 14.52 8.57
N GLY A 579 -20.38 14.14 9.75
CA GLY A 579 -20.55 14.91 10.98
C GLY A 579 -22.00 15.05 11.44
N LEU A 580 -22.88 14.13 11.05
CA LEU A 580 -24.31 14.13 11.41
C LEU A 580 -24.59 13.44 12.75
N TYR A 581 -23.75 12.48 13.11
CA TYR A 581 -23.87 11.63 14.29
C TYR A 581 -22.52 11.50 14.98
N ALA A 582 -22.54 11.19 16.28
CA ALA A 582 -21.34 10.80 16.97
C ALA A 582 -20.88 9.41 16.46
N PRO A 583 -19.57 9.16 16.26
CA PRO A 583 -19.04 7.87 15.83
C PRO A 583 -19.00 6.84 16.97
N THR A 584 -19.89 6.98 17.95
CA THR A 584 -19.97 6.13 19.14
C THR A 584 -20.50 4.75 18.75
N GLN A 585 -19.73 3.72 19.07
CA GLN A 585 -20.14 2.34 18.85
C GLN A 585 -21.00 1.84 20.01
N ARG A 586 -22.17 1.29 19.71
CA ARG A 586 -22.97 0.50 20.64
C ARG A 586 -23.07 -0.94 20.14
N THR A 587 -22.73 -1.88 21.02
CA THR A 587 -22.73 -3.31 20.72
C THR A 587 -23.75 -4.01 21.63
N GLU A 588 -24.65 -4.78 21.04
CA GLU A 588 -25.69 -5.52 21.75
C GLU A 588 -25.96 -6.88 21.09
N THR A 589 -26.35 -7.88 21.88
CA THR A 589 -26.81 -9.18 21.36
C THR A 589 -28.33 -9.17 21.32
N VAL A 590 -28.89 -9.42 20.14
CA VAL A 590 -30.34 -9.43 19.91
C VAL A 590 -30.83 -10.84 19.59
N LEU A 591 -31.93 -11.24 20.21
CA LEU A 591 -32.56 -12.52 19.93
C LEU A 591 -33.50 -12.39 18.72
N VAL A 592 -33.15 -13.02 17.60
CA VAL A 592 -33.92 -12.98 16.36
C VAL A 592 -34.27 -14.40 15.96
N LYS A 593 -35.56 -14.75 16.02
CA LYS A 593 -36.08 -16.07 15.62
C LYS A 593 -35.34 -17.25 16.28
N GLY A 594 -34.93 -17.08 17.53
CA GLY A 594 -34.22 -18.10 18.32
C GLY A 594 -32.70 -18.06 18.20
N HIS A 595 -32.14 -17.08 17.49
CA HIS A 595 -30.69 -16.89 17.31
C HIS A 595 -30.20 -15.62 18.02
N ASN A 596 -29.13 -15.74 18.78
CA ASN A 596 -28.42 -14.63 19.40
C ASN A 596 -27.47 -14.00 18.38
N ILE A 597 -27.87 -12.87 17.81
CA ILE A 597 -27.13 -12.17 16.75
C ILE A 597 -26.45 -10.94 17.33
N GLN A 598 -25.17 -10.74 16.99
CA GLN A 598 -24.47 -9.52 17.36
C GLN A 598 -24.96 -8.37 16.47
N LYS A 599 -25.53 -7.35 17.12
CA LYS A 599 -25.88 -6.06 16.52
C LYS A 599 -24.88 -5.00 16.96
N VAL A 600 -24.38 -4.21 16.01
CA VAL A 600 -23.56 -3.04 16.29
C VAL A 600 -24.18 -1.82 15.62
N SER A 601 -24.33 -0.72 16.34
CA SER A 601 -24.85 0.54 15.80
C SER A 601 -23.83 1.66 15.93
N VAL A 602 -23.66 2.45 14.87
CA VAL A 602 -22.84 3.67 14.83
C VAL A 602 -23.63 4.73 14.05
N GLY A 603 -24.12 5.76 14.75
CA GLY A 603 -24.97 6.79 14.14
C GLY A 603 -26.26 6.23 13.52
N ASN A 604 -26.44 6.44 12.21
CA ASN A 604 -27.57 5.91 11.44
C ASN A 604 -27.28 4.55 10.75
N VAL A 605 -26.19 3.88 11.10
CA VAL A 605 -25.79 2.60 10.52
C VAL A 605 -25.93 1.47 11.54
N MET A 606 -26.55 0.36 11.12
CA MET A 606 -26.78 -0.83 11.93
C MET A 606 -26.11 -2.03 11.25
N HIS A 607 -25.29 -2.79 11.98
CA HIS A 607 -24.63 -4.00 11.53
C HIS A 607 -25.24 -5.23 12.21
N TYR A 608 -25.50 -6.29 11.45
CA TYR A 608 -25.96 -7.59 11.93
C TYR A 608 -25.01 -8.69 11.46
N PHE A 609 -24.33 -9.34 12.40
CA PHE A 609 -23.35 -10.39 12.12
C PHE A 609 -23.94 -11.78 12.37
N ILE A 610 -24.29 -12.51 11.29
CA ILE A 610 -24.85 -13.88 11.39
C ILE A 610 -23.80 -14.92 11.76
N ARG A 611 -22.54 -14.71 11.34
CA ARG A 611 -21.36 -15.50 11.75
C ARG A 611 -21.44 -17.00 11.42
N LEU A 612 -22.21 -17.40 10.40
CA LEU A 612 -21.99 -18.70 9.76
C LEU A 612 -20.62 -18.68 9.09
N THR A 613 -19.76 -19.69 9.30
CA THR A 613 -18.54 -19.78 8.46
C THR A 613 -18.92 -19.81 6.99
N GLU A 614 -18.02 -19.40 6.09
CA GLU A 614 -18.25 -19.44 4.65
C GLU A 614 -18.72 -20.84 4.18
N ASP A 615 -18.07 -21.89 4.69
CA ASP A 615 -18.49 -23.29 4.48
C ASP A 615 -19.89 -23.57 5.04
N SER A 616 -20.17 -23.15 6.28
CA SER A 616 -21.48 -23.35 6.91
C SER A 616 -22.58 -22.61 6.16
N PHE A 617 -22.31 -21.40 5.66
CA PHE A 617 -23.26 -20.61 4.88
C PHE A 617 -23.57 -21.30 3.55
N GLY A 618 -22.54 -21.74 2.81
CA GLY A 618 -22.72 -22.53 1.57
C GLY A 618 -23.55 -23.80 1.79
N GLN A 619 -23.34 -24.47 2.92
CA GLN A 619 -24.09 -25.67 3.28
C GLN A 619 -25.54 -25.37 3.71
N VAL A 620 -25.79 -24.26 4.41
CA VAL A 620 -27.16 -23.79 4.73
C VAL A 620 -27.94 -23.43 3.46
N LEU A 621 -27.29 -22.78 2.49
CA LEU A 621 -27.87 -22.53 1.16
C LEU A 621 -28.24 -23.84 0.45
N SER A 622 -27.46 -24.89 0.66
CA SER A 622 -27.72 -26.25 0.20
C SER A 622 -28.66 -27.06 1.11
N ASN A 623 -29.43 -26.37 1.98
CA ASN A 623 -30.40 -26.94 2.92
C ASN A 623 -29.83 -27.92 3.95
N GLN A 624 -28.55 -27.80 4.29
CA GLN A 624 -27.94 -28.55 5.38
C GLN A 624 -28.02 -27.78 6.70
N LYS A 625 -28.17 -28.52 7.80
CA LYS A 625 -28.22 -27.97 9.14
C LYS A 625 -26.82 -27.55 9.60
N ARG A 626 -26.62 -26.26 9.90
CA ARG A 626 -25.36 -25.71 10.45
C ARG A 626 -25.61 -24.61 11.46
N ALA A 627 -24.60 -24.29 12.26
CA ALA A 627 -24.65 -23.28 13.32
C ALA A 627 -23.58 -22.20 13.11
N PRO A 628 -23.78 -20.97 13.61
CA PRO A 628 -22.75 -19.94 13.64
C PRO A 628 -21.52 -20.37 14.44
N ILE A 629 -20.36 -19.81 14.09
CA ILE A 629 -19.08 -20.12 14.74
C ILE A 629 -19.04 -19.66 16.21
N ASP A 630 -19.79 -18.61 16.56
CA ASP A 630 -19.89 -18.08 17.93
C ASP A 630 -21.08 -18.65 18.72
N GLN A 631 -22.04 -19.27 18.04
CA GLN A 631 -23.23 -19.91 18.63
C GLN A 631 -23.38 -21.37 18.15
N PRO A 632 -22.47 -22.29 18.54
CA PRO A 632 -22.40 -23.65 17.97
C PRO A 632 -23.61 -24.54 18.28
N LYS A 633 -24.57 -24.07 19.09
CA LYS A 633 -25.80 -24.78 19.45
C LYS A 633 -27.05 -24.20 18.76
N GLU A 634 -26.94 -23.07 18.09
CA GLU A 634 -28.07 -22.34 17.50
C GLU A 634 -28.15 -22.61 15.99
N PHE A 635 -28.70 -23.78 15.66
CA PHE A 635 -28.68 -24.27 14.28
C PHE A 635 -29.71 -23.58 13.38
N TYR A 636 -29.25 -23.15 12.21
CA TYR A 636 -30.10 -22.95 11.04
C TYR A 636 -30.41 -24.32 10.44
N ALA A 637 -31.68 -24.68 10.39
CA ALA A 637 -32.09 -26.00 9.86
C ALA A 637 -31.83 -26.13 8.36
N ASN A 638 -31.97 -25.04 7.61
CA ASN A 638 -31.87 -24.95 6.15
C ASN A 638 -31.89 -23.46 5.72
N SER A 639 -31.88 -23.21 4.40
CA SER A 639 -31.92 -21.86 3.82
C SER A 639 -33.17 -21.06 4.23
N GLN A 640 -34.32 -21.72 4.44
CA GLN A 640 -35.54 -21.05 4.88
C GLN A 640 -35.42 -20.51 6.30
N ALA A 641 -34.77 -21.24 7.22
CA ALA A 641 -34.51 -20.74 8.57
C ALA A 641 -33.66 -19.46 8.56
N LEU A 642 -32.68 -19.37 7.65
CA LEU A 642 -31.87 -18.17 7.47
C LEU A 642 -32.68 -17.00 6.86
N LYS A 643 -33.50 -17.26 5.83
CA LYS A 643 -34.44 -16.27 5.28
C LYS A 643 -35.40 -15.73 6.35
N ASP A 644 -35.87 -16.59 7.23
CA ASP A 644 -36.74 -16.25 8.35
C ASP A 644 -36.08 -15.27 9.34
N VAL A 645 -34.78 -15.44 9.60
CA VAL A 645 -33.97 -14.49 10.40
C VAL A 645 -33.80 -13.17 9.66
N VAL A 646 -33.42 -13.19 8.38
CA VAL A 646 -33.25 -11.97 7.57
C VAL A 646 -34.56 -11.18 7.49
N LYS A 647 -35.69 -11.88 7.27
CA LYS A 647 -37.03 -11.29 7.33
C LYS A 647 -37.29 -10.58 8.65
N ALA A 648 -36.97 -11.23 9.77
CA ALA A 648 -37.19 -10.66 11.10
C ALA A 648 -36.30 -9.42 11.35
N ILE A 649 -35.07 -9.40 10.84
CA ILE A 649 -34.20 -8.20 10.87
C ILE A 649 -34.84 -7.07 10.04
N ILE A 650 -35.31 -7.36 8.82
CA ILE A 650 -35.94 -6.35 7.96
C ILE A 650 -37.15 -5.73 8.66
N VAL A 651 -38.04 -6.56 9.20
CA VAL A 651 -39.22 -6.10 9.92
C VAL A 651 -38.82 -5.28 11.15
N ALA A 652 -37.87 -5.76 11.96
CA ALA A 652 -37.42 -5.06 13.17
C ALA A 652 -36.86 -3.66 12.88
N GLU A 653 -36.10 -3.51 11.79
CA GLU A 653 -35.45 -2.23 11.47
C GLU A 653 -36.32 -1.25 10.68
N ALA A 654 -37.31 -1.76 9.93
CA ALA A 654 -38.18 -0.96 9.06
C ALA A 654 -39.66 -0.95 9.46
N THR A 655 -39.99 -1.36 10.69
CA THR A 655 -41.35 -1.25 11.24
C THR A 655 -41.86 0.19 11.13
N LYS A 656 -43.06 0.38 10.55
CA LYS A 656 -43.70 1.68 10.29
C LYS A 656 -42.93 2.62 9.35
N ILE A 657 -42.01 2.08 8.54
CA ILE A 657 -41.28 2.86 7.54
C ILE A 657 -41.86 2.57 6.15
N GLN A 658 -42.28 3.63 5.46
CA GLN A 658 -42.94 3.51 4.16
C GLN A 658 -41.97 3.20 3.02
N LYS A 659 -40.74 3.69 3.09
CA LYS A 659 -39.73 3.55 2.04
C LYS A 659 -38.63 2.60 2.48
N VAL A 660 -38.58 1.43 1.85
CA VAL A 660 -37.61 0.38 2.15
C VAL A 660 -36.93 -0.07 0.86
N THR A 661 -35.60 -0.07 0.86
CA THR A 661 -34.76 -0.56 -0.24
C THR A 661 -33.89 -1.70 0.27
N ALA A 662 -33.69 -2.74 -0.52
CA ALA A 662 -32.76 -3.82 -0.23
C ALA A 662 -31.78 -4.00 -1.40
N SER A 663 -30.49 -3.87 -1.09
CA SER A 663 -29.36 -4.06 -2.00
C SER A 663 -28.68 -5.39 -1.71
N TYR A 664 -28.35 -6.15 -2.75
CA TYR A 664 -27.78 -7.50 -2.66
C TYR A 664 -27.06 -7.87 -3.97
N SER A 665 -26.16 -8.85 -3.94
CA SER A 665 -25.37 -9.24 -5.13
C SER A 665 -26.27 -9.72 -6.27
N LYS A 666 -25.93 -9.35 -7.51
CA LYS A 666 -26.59 -9.90 -8.69
C LYS A 666 -26.31 -11.41 -8.74
N TYR A 667 -27.34 -12.18 -9.08
CA TYR A 667 -27.28 -13.65 -9.12
C TYR A 667 -27.83 -14.25 -10.41
N LEU A 668 -28.55 -13.46 -11.21
CA LEU A 668 -29.06 -13.88 -12.51
C LEU A 668 -28.00 -13.65 -13.58
N ASP A 669 -27.88 -14.58 -14.51
CA ASP A 669 -26.89 -14.57 -15.59
C ASP A 669 -25.46 -14.46 -15.03
N ASP A 670 -25.17 -15.22 -13.97
CA ASP A 670 -23.82 -15.29 -13.42
C ASP A 670 -22.91 -16.05 -14.39
N GLU A 671 -21.87 -15.36 -14.87
CA GLU A 671 -20.89 -15.89 -15.83
C GLU A 671 -19.88 -16.84 -15.15
N GLY A 672 -20.07 -17.18 -13.87
CA GLY A 672 -19.16 -17.99 -13.07
C GLY A 672 -17.90 -17.24 -12.61
N ILE A 673 -17.90 -15.90 -12.73
CA ILE A 673 -16.79 -15.02 -12.36
C ILE A 673 -16.85 -14.65 -10.87
N ASP A 674 -18.06 -14.54 -10.31
CA ASP A 674 -18.24 -14.09 -8.94
C ASP A 674 -18.23 -15.24 -7.94
N HIS A 675 -17.87 -14.93 -6.70
CA HIS A 675 -17.77 -15.93 -5.66
C HIS A 675 -19.16 -16.57 -5.40
N TYR A 676 -19.23 -17.90 -5.31
CA TYR A 676 -20.51 -18.62 -5.20
C TYR A 676 -21.36 -18.18 -3.99
N LEU A 677 -20.73 -17.69 -2.91
CA LEU A 677 -21.45 -17.14 -1.76
C LEU A 677 -22.11 -15.79 -2.06
N HIS A 678 -21.55 -14.97 -2.94
CA HIS A 678 -22.18 -13.71 -3.39
C HIS A 678 -23.45 -14.03 -4.16
N VAL A 679 -23.36 -14.94 -5.12
CA VAL A 679 -24.49 -15.43 -5.92
C VAL A 679 -25.56 -16.04 -5.01
N GLY A 680 -25.14 -16.86 -4.04
CA GLY A 680 -26.01 -17.47 -3.04
C GLY A 680 -26.75 -16.46 -2.16
N ALA A 681 -26.03 -15.46 -1.63
CA ALA A 681 -26.58 -14.37 -0.85
C ALA A 681 -27.61 -13.55 -1.65
N GLY A 682 -27.26 -13.19 -2.89
CA GLY A 682 -28.13 -12.47 -3.81
C GLY A 682 -29.41 -13.23 -4.13
N LYS A 683 -29.28 -14.51 -4.51
CA LYS A 683 -30.42 -15.39 -4.80
C LYS A 683 -31.34 -15.55 -3.60
N MET A 684 -30.78 -15.88 -2.42
CA MET A 684 -31.55 -16.07 -1.20
C MET A 684 -32.37 -14.82 -0.84
N THR A 685 -31.74 -13.65 -0.94
CA THR A 685 -32.36 -12.36 -0.64
C THR A 685 -33.47 -12.04 -1.64
N ALA A 686 -33.22 -12.19 -2.93
CA ALA A 686 -34.21 -11.96 -3.98
C ALA A 686 -35.41 -12.90 -3.83
N GLU A 687 -35.19 -14.19 -3.54
CA GLU A 687 -36.27 -15.16 -3.30
C GLU A 687 -37.14 -14.74 -2.11
N LEU A 688 -36.53 -14.31 -1.00
CA LEU A 688 -37.28 -13.82 0.17
C LEU A 688 -38.14 -12.60 -0.21
N LEU A 689 -37.55 -11.59 -0.83
CA LEU A 689 -38.24 -10.34 -1.13
C LEU A 689 -39.36 -10.54 -2.16
N ASN A 690 -39.17 -11.41 -3.15
CA ASN A 690 -40.17 -11.68 -4.18
C ASN A 690 -41.32 -12.57 -3.69
N ALA A 691 -41.05 -13.55 -2.82
CA ALA A 691 -42.04 -14.52 -2.37
C ALA A 691 -42.85 -14.02 -1.17
N ASP A 692 -42.25 -13.23 -0.27
CA ASP A 692 -42.90 -12.88 1.00
C ASP A 692 -44.04 -11.88 0.79
N PRO A 693 -45.25 -12.16 1.32
CA PRO A 693 -46.39 -11.26 1.21
C PRO A 693 -46.18 -9.85 1.78
N LEU A 694 -45.29 -9.70 2.78
CA LEU A 694 -45.00 -8.39 3.37
C LEU A 694 -44.10 -7.53 2.48
N PHE A 695 -43.25 -8.15 1.65
CA PHE A 695 -42.17 -7.45 0.95
C PHE A 695 -42.45 -7.25 -0.54
N LYS A 696 -43.02 -8.26 -1.20
CA LYS A 696 -43.10 -8.37 -2.68
C LYS A 696 -43.69 -7.15 -3.41
N ASN A 697 -44.53 -6.38 -2.71
CA ASN A 697 -45.23 -5.22 -3.28
C ASN A 697 -44.60 -3.87 -2.92
N CYS A 698 -43.76 -3.79 -1.88
CA CYS A 698 -43.34 -2.49 -1.30
C CYS A 698 -41.83 -2.33 -1.13
N VAL A 699 -41.05 -3.41 -0.95
CA VAL A 699 -39.60 -3.31 -0.79
C VAL A 699 -38.96 -3.19 -2.17
N SER A 700 -38.22 -2.10 -2.40
CA SER A 700 -37.49 -1.89 -3.65
C SER A 700 -36.19 -2.69 -3.66
N HIS A 701 -35.77 -3.19 -4.83
CA HIS A 701 -34.55 -3.98 -4.98
C HIS A 701 -33.49 -3.19 -5.72
N GLN A 702 -32.24 -3.29 -5.26
CA GLN A 702 -31.08 -2.73 -5.93
C GLN A 702 -29.96 -3.79 -6.06
N PRO A 703 -30.06 -4.68 -7.06
CA PRO A 703 -29.01 -5.68 -7.27
C PRO A 703 -27.72 -5.02 -7.80
N TYR A 704 -26.56 -5.45 -7.33
CA TYR A 704 -25.26 -4.91 -7.75
C TYR A 704 -24.34 -5.99 -8.34
N TYR A 705 -23.43 -5.60 -9.22
CA TYR A 705 -22.36 -6.46 -9.71
C TYR A 705 -21.16 -6.39 -8.75
N GLY A 706 -20.62 -7.56 -8.40
CA GLY A 706 -19.37 -7.71 -7.67
C GLY A 706 -18.19 -7.85 -8.64
N TYR A 707 -17.48 -8.98 -8.53
CA TYR A 707 -16.32 -9.27 -9.37
C TYR A 707 -16.64 -9.43 -10.86
N GLN A 708 -17.90 -9.50 -11.29
CA GLN A 708 -18.21 -9.50 -12.74
C GLN A 708 -17.85 -8.18 -13.44
N LYS A 709 -17.64 -7.09 -12.68
CA LYS A 709 -17.41 -5.73 -13.21
C LYS A 709 -16.18 -5.04 -12.66
N TRP A 710 -15.32 -5.78 -11.96
CA TRP A 710 -14.17 -5.22 -11.24
C TRP A 710 -13.04 -4.69 -12.15
N LEU A 711 -12.94 -5.17 -13.40
CA LEU A 711 -12.00 -4.66 -14.41
C LEU A 711 -12.63 -3.62 -15.37
N ASP A 712 -13.92 -3.31 -15.22
CA ASP A 712 -14.58 -2.31 -16.05
C ASP A 712 -14.03 -0.90 -15.71
N ALA A 713 -14.51 0.13 -16.40
CA ALA A 713 -14.09 1.50 -16.11
C ALA A 713 -14.57 1.97 -14.72
N VAL A 714 -13.86 2.92 -14.11
CA VAL A 714 -14.38 3.64 -12.93
C VAL A 714 -15.66 4.38 -13.33
N ASN A 715 -16.75 4.19 -12.59
CA ASN A 715 -18.07 4.76 -12.90
C ASN A 715 -18.66 5.62 -11.76
N MET A 716 -18.01 5.66 -10.59
CA MET A 716 -18.43 6.47 -9.46
C MET A 716 -18.10 7.96 -9.66
N GLN A 717 -18.91 8.83 -9.06
CA GLN A 717 -18.61 10.27 -9.01
C GLN A 717 -17.44 10.55 -8.06
N ASP A 718 -16.68 11.62 -8.31
CA ASP A 718 -15.48 11.96 -7.54
C ASP A 718 -15.70 11.92 -6.02
N MET A 719 -16.76 12.56 -5.50
CA MET A 719 -17.00 12.61 -4.05
C MET A 719 -17.32 11.23 -3.45
N GLU A 720 -18.01 10.37 -4.19
CA GLU A 720 -18.32 9.02 -3.76
C GLU A 720 -17.05 8.16 -3.77
N LEU A 721 -16.25 8.31 -4.83
CA LEU A 721 -14.96 7.65 -5.01
C LEU A 721 -13.98 8.02 -3.90
N TRP A 722 -13.77 9.32 -3.65
CA TRP A 722 -12.86 9.78 -2.60
C TRP A 722 -13.25 9.24 -1.23
N ALA A 723 -14.56 9.22 -0.94
CA ALA A 723 -15.05 8.68 0.31
C ALA A 723 -14.81 7.16 0.42
N GLN A 724 -15.10 6.41 -0.66
CA GLN A 724 -14.83 4.98 -0.71
C GLN A 724 -13.36 4.67 -0.43
N ARG A 725 -12.44 5.40 -1.05
CA ARG A 725 -10.99 5.19 -0.89
C ARG A 725 -10.54 5.49 0.54
N ALA A 726 -11.06 6.55 1.16
CA ALA A 726 -10.80 6.86 2.56
C ALA A 726 -11.34 5.78 3.51
N VAL A 727 -12.54 5.28 3.23
CA VAL A 727 -13.19 4.20 3.99
C VAL A 727 -12.40 2.90 3.86
N TRP A 728 -11.99 2.52 2.65
CA TRP A 728 -11.21 1.32 2.39
C TRP A 728 -9.85 1.33 3.10
N ALA A 729 -9.16 2.47 3.14
CA ALA A 729 -7.93 2.61 3.92
C ALA A 729 -8.17 2.32 5.42
N ASN A 730 -9.32 2.75 5.96
CA ASN A 730 -9.66 2.52 7.38
C ASN A 730 -10.20 1.11 7.66
N VAL A 731 -10.78 0.40 6.67
CA VAL A 731 -11.02 -1.05 6.77
C VAL A 731 -9.70 -1.77 7.08
N GLY A 732 -8.67 -1.48 6.28
CA GLY A 732 -7.35 -2.08 6.48
C GLY A 732 -6.70 -1.71 7.81
N VAL A 733 -6.81 -0.46 8.28
CA VAL A 733 -6.36 -0.08 9.63
C VAL A 733 -7.11 -0.85 10.73
N GLY A 734 -8.44 -1.01 10.59
CA GLY A 734 -9.25 -1.78 11.53
C GLY A 734 -8.81 -3.24 11.60
N ILE A 735 -8.59 -3.88 10.44
CA ILE A 735 -8.08 -5.25 10.35
C ILE A 735 -6.68 -5.35 10.98
N MET A 736 -5.74 -4.49 10.58
CA MET A 736 -4.35 -4.46 11.07
C MET A 736 -4.23 -4.26 12.59
N SER A 737 -5.25 -3.71 13.24
CA SER A 737 -5.29 -3.58 14.70
C SER A 737 -5.45 -4.92 15.44
N GLN A 738 -5.89 -5.97 14.73
CA GLN A 738 -6.14 -7.30 15.29
C GLN A 738 -5.46 -8.44 14.54
N TYR A 739 -5.16 -8.24 13.25
CA TYR A 739 -4.65 -9.27 12.37
C TYR A 739 -3.65 -8.67 11.37
N PRO A 740 -2.41 -9.18 11.25
CA PRO A 740 -1.33 -8.55 10.52
C PRO A 740 -1.44 -8.78 8.99
N ARG A 741 -2.59 -8.44 8.39
CA ARG A 741 -2.84 -8.50 6.95
C ARG A 741 -3.34 -7.16 6.43
N ASN A 742 -2.58 -6.60 5.49
CA ASN A 742 -2.96 -5.39 4.79
C ASN A 742 -3.79 -5.72 3.55
N VAL A 743 -5.07 -5.36 3.58
CA VAL A 743 -6.03 -5.67 2.51
C VAL A 743 -6.15 -4.58 1.44
N TRP A 744 -5.39 -3.48 1.54
CA TRP A 744 -5.50 -2.39 0.57
C TRP A 744 -5.21 -2.90 -0.84
N SER A 745 -4.02 -3.48 -1.06
CA SER A 745 -3.54 -3.86 -2.39
C SER A 745 -4.32 -5.03 -3.01
N GLU A 746 -5.02 -5.81 -2.19
CA GLU A 746 -5.86 -6.93 -2.64
C GLU A 746 -7.14 -6.46 -3.32
N HIS A 747 -7.66 -5.27 -2.99
CA HIS A 747 -8.95 -4.81 -3.51
C HIS A 747 -8.96 -3.35 -3.97
N SER A 748 -7.87 -2.61 -3.77
CA SER A 748 -7.77 -1.24 -4.27
C SER A 748 -8.03 -1.12 -5.77
N PRO A 749 -7.69 -2.10 -6.65
CA PRO A 749 -8.06 -2.04 -8.06
C PRO A 749 -9.57 -1.97 -8.32
N ALA A 750 -10.41 -2.50 -7.42
CA ALA A 750 -11.87 -2.48 -7.56
C ALA A 750 -12.51 -1.13 -7.16
N LEU A 751 -11.81 -0.28 -6.42
CA LEU A 751 -12.34 1.00 -5.94
C LEU A 751 -12.77 1.90 -7.10
N GLY A 752 -13.91 2.57 -6.95
CA GLY A 752 -14.54 3.42 -7.96
C GLY A 752 -15.55 2.74 -8.86
N ARG A 753 -15.87 1.48 -8.60
CA ARG A 753 -16.78 0.67 -9.42
C ARG A 753 -17.98 0.24 -8.61
N THR A 754 -19.07 0.99 -8.76
CA THR A 754 -20.38 0.61 -8.24
C THR A 754 -21.31 0.38 -9.44
N TYR A 755 -21.33 -0.86 -9.94
CA TYR A 755 -22.18 -1.24 -11.06
C TYR A 755 -23.47 -1.86 -10.53
N THR A 756 -24.62 -1.28 -10.89
CA THR A 756 -25.93 -1.83 -10.53
C THR A 756 -26.57 -2.57 -11.70
N SER A 757 -27.28 -3.65 -11.41
CA SER A 757 -28.22 -4.24 -12.36
C SER A 757 -29.51 -3.42 -12.44
N THR A 758 -30.48 -3.87 -13.22
CA THR A 758 -31.80 -3.23 -13.33
C THR A 758 -32.48 -3.20 -11.97
N ALA A 759 -32.62 -2.00 -11.40
CA ALA A 759 -33.32 -1.79 -10.13
C ALA A 759 -34.81 -2.12 -10.28
N ILE A 760 -35.40 -2.70 -9.23
CA ILE A 760 -36.84 -2.95 -9.15
C ILE A 760 -37.44 -1.95 -8.15
N THR A 761 -37.95 -0.85 -8.66
CA THR A 761 -38.58 0.19 -7.84
C THR A 761 -40.02 -0.18 -7.52
N LYS A 762 -40.38 -0.18 -6.23
CA LYS A 762 -41.75 -0.35 -5.76
C LYS A 762 -42.27 1.00 -5.26
N THR A 763 -43.45 1.38 -5.71
CA THR A 763 -44.10 2.65 -5.31
C THR A 763 -45.11 2.47 -4.18
N THR A 764 -45.55 1.23 -3.90
CA THR A 764 -46.43 0.93 -2.77
C THR A 764 -45.67 1.16 -1.45
N PRO A 765 -46.23 1.93 -0.50
CA PRO A 765 -45.65 2.06 0.83
C PRO A 765 -45.59 0.73 1.58
N CYS A 766 -44.50 0.47 2.30
CA CYS A 766 -44.42 -0.66 3.23
C CYS A 766 -45.28 -0.40 4.47
N ASN A 767 -46.03 -1.43 4.88
CA ASN A 767 -47.01 -1.39 5.98
C ASN A 767 -46.82 -2.60 6.93
N PHE A 768 -45.61 -2.78 7.45
CA PHE A 768 -45.30 -3.78 8.47
C PHE A 768 -44.70 -3.17 9.74
#